data_AF-A0A9E1BGD8-F1
#
_entry.id   AF-A0A9E1BGD8-F1
#
_cell.length_a   1.000
_cell.length_b   1.000
_cell.length_c   1.000
_cell.angle_alpha   90.00
_cell.angle_beta   90.00
_cell.angle_gamma   90.00
#
_symmetry.space_group_name_H-M   'P 1'
#
loop_
_entity.id
_entity.type
_entity.pdbx_description
1 polymer ?
#
loop_
_entity_poly.entity_id
_entity_poly.type
_entity_poly.pdbx_seq_one_letter_code
_entity_poly.pdbx_strand_id
1 'polypeptide(L)'
;MKKFIIAVTGVVVLCFLWDFAYYRLGIYIDFHPNEAVTTFMTTDEDTIYMKQGEKSIPFEIRGVNMGVGLPGEWATDYAIDEETYLRWFAYIQEMGANTIRVYTILQDDFYNAFYTYNKDNDNPLYLLHGVWVNDYVQNSHCDAFDDSFRQTLIDDCRTVIDILHGKKKLSLGYGLGSGSYRKDISPWVIGYIIGVEWEDITVEYTNQKYPERNHYSGTYLYTTEDASPFEAMLCEVGDKMIEYESKRYKTQRLVAFSNWPTTDPFDYPELIKLFFMKCAKVDVEHIKTTDKFLSGHFASYHVYPYYPDYLAYVEDKTGFSYTDGKLNTYLTYLKTLTAHHSIPVVISEYGVSTGRGMAQKDQNTGRNQGNMSEQEQGQALISCYQDIMEAGCAGSCMFTWQDEWFKRTWNTMHAVDLDNTPYWSDYQTNEQYFGLLSFDPGNQKSVCYVDGDCSEWTEQDLVTQTDGFSLSMKYDEKFLYFLVQKPEYDFENNRLYIPIDTTPKTGSNYCKNFQLKFDRACDFVIVIDGKNNSRVMVQERYEVLRAMFYHETHDQDAYLNPVDKDTPVFKNINLILQTATPLLTGNWNASAEVYETGLLTYGNANPENADFNSLADFIFGDGFMELKLPWQLLNFANPSEMKIHDDYYEHYGVEYIQIEEMYVGIRNEENKNLRIPMNAFSLKGWGKKVTYHERLKASYYEVKNYWNSLP
;
A
#
# COMPACT_ATOMS: atom_id res chain seq x y z
N MET A 1 43.57 -3.48 48.09
CA MET A 1 42.19 -3.86 47.70
C MET A 1 41.29 -2.65 47.42
N LYS A 2 40.97 -1.78 48.39
CA LYS A 2 40.08 -0.60 48.14
C LYS A 2 40.54 0.33 46.98
N LYS A 3 41.82 0.70 46.93
CA LYS A 3 42.37 1.54 45.84
C LYS A 3 42.29 0.86 44.45
N PHE A 4 42.47 -0.46 44.41
CA PHE A 4 42.37 -1.24 43.19
C PHE A 4 40.92 -1.31 42.70
N ILE A 5 39.96 -1.58 43.62
CA ILE A 5 38.53 -1.57 43.31
C ILE A 5 38.12 -0.19 42.78
N ILE A 6 38.52 0.91 43.44
CA ILE A 6 38.22 2.27 42.98
C ILE A 6 38.78 2.53 41.57
N ALA A 7 40.01 2.12 41.29
CA ALA A 7 40.62 2.29 39.97
C ALA A 7 39.88 1.48 38.89
N VAL A 8 39.55 0.21 39.18
CA VAL A 8 38.80 -0.66 38.26
C VAL A 8 37.39 -0.11 38.03
N THR A 9 36.68 0.30 39.08
CA THR A 9 35.37 0.94 38.95
C THR A 9 35.45 2.23 38.12
N GLY A 10 36.49 3.04 38.32
CA GLY A 10 36.72 4.25 37.50
C GLY A 10 36.89 3.93 36.02
N VAL A 11 37.68 2.91 35.68
CA VAL A 11 37.85 2.44 34.29
C VAL A 11 36.52 1.94 33.71
N VAL A 12 35.77 1.14 34.47
CA VAL A 12 34.47 0.64 34.02
C VAL A 12 33.50 1.79 33.74
N VAL A 13 33.41 2.78 34.62
CA VAL A 13 32.57 3.97 34.42
C VAL A 13 33.01 4.74 33.18
N LEU A 14 34.31 4.93 32.95
CA LEU A 14 34.82 5.59 31.74
C LEU A 14 34.47 4.80 30.47
N CYS A 15 34.55 3.48 30.50
CA CYS A 15 34.13 2.64 29.38
C CYS A 15 32.63 2.78 29.09
N PHE A 16 31.78 2.82 30.12
CA PHE A 16 30.34 3.05 29.95
C PHE A 16 30.03 4.46 29.43
N LEU A 17 30.70 5.49 29.95
CA LEU A 17 30.56 6.85 29.46
C LEU A 17 31.00 6.97 28.01
N TRP A 18 32.08 6.30 27.62
CA TRP A 18 32.54 6.26 26.23
C TRP A 18 31.57 5.48 25.33
N ASP A 19 31.09 4.31 25.74
CA ASP A 19 30.08 3.55 24.98
C ASP A 19 28.80 4.39 24.78
N PHE A 20 28.35 5.09 25.82
CA PHE A 20 27.19 5.98 25.75
C PHE A 20 27.46 7.16 24.81
N ALA A 21 28.57 7.87 24.99
CA ALA A 21 28.95 9.01 24.16
C ALA A 21 29.08 8.61 22.68
N TYR A 22 29.73 7.49 22.40
CA TYR A 22 30.01 7.04 21.04
C TYR A 22 28.76 6.50 20.35
N TYR A 23 28.06 5.55 20.97
CA TYR A 23 26.98 4.82 20.30
C TYR A 23 25.60 5.46 20.47
N ARG A 24 25.38 6.33 21.46
CA ARG A 24 24.09 7.01 21.66
C ARG A 24 24.14 8.49 21.26
N LEU A 25 25.18 9.20 21.69
CA LEU A 25 25.34 10.63 21.37
C LEU A 25 26.07 10.87 20.04
N GLY A 26 26.61 9.83 19.39
CA GLY A 26 27.35 9.98 18.14
C GLY A 26 28.69 10.71 18.26
N ILE A 27 29.24 10.82 19.48
CA ILE A 27 30.53 11.49 19.71
C ILE A 27 31.66 10.57 19.27
N TYR A 28 32.48 11.03 18.33
CA TYR A 28 33.62 10.27 17.83
C TYR A 28 34.90 11.12 17.77
N ILE A 29 36.05 10.44 17.71
CA ILE A 29 37.36 11.04 17.46
C ILE A 29 37.86 10.45 16.14
N ASP A 30 38.15 11.32 15.17
CA ASP A 30 38.75 10.92 13.92
C ASP A 30 40.27 10.73 14.09
N PHE A 31 40.71 9.48 14.13
CA PHE A 31 42.12 9.12 14.21
C PHE A 31 42.82 9.14 12.84
N HIS A 32 42.08 9.26 11.75
CA HIS A 32 42.58 9.22 10.37
C HIS A 32 42.04 10.40 9.53
N PRO A 33 42.28 11.66 9.93
CA PRO A 33 41.69 12.83 9.27
C PRO A 33 42.13 13.03 7.82
N ASN A 34 43.26 12.44 7.43
CA ASN A 34 43.82 12.54 6.07
C ASN A 34 43.49 11.31 5.19
N GLU A 35 42.71 10.36 5.69
CA GLU A 35 42.26 9.23 4.88
C GLU A 35 41.34 9.73 3.76
N ALA A 36 41.58 9.23 2.55
CA ALA A 36 40.83 9.65 1.37
C ALA A 36 39.40 9.11 1.43
N VAL A 37 38.44 9.93 1.04
CA VAL A 37 37.05 9.52 0.90
C VAL A 37 36.92 8.58 -0.32
N THR A 38 36.20 7.48 -0.15
CA THR A 38 35.97 6.48 -1.19
C THR A 38 34.49 6.31 -1.51
N THR A 39 34.19 5.77 -2.69
CA THR A 39 32.85 5.34 -3.08
C THR A 39 32.96 4.18 -4.06
N PHE A 40 32.02 3.25 -3.98
CA PHE A 40 31.84 2.16 -4.93
C PHE A 40 30.67 2.40 -5.91
N MET A 41 29.90 3.47 -5.73
CA MET A 41 28.83 3.89 -6.64
C MET A 41 29.20 5.24 -7.27
N THR A 42 28.90 5.43 -8.55
CA THR A 42 29.06 6.69 -9.28
C THR A 42 27.91 6.90 -10.27
N THR A 43 27.64 8.14 -10.68
CA THR A 43 26.67 8.45 -11.76
C THR A 43 27.31 9.28 -12.86
N ASP A 44 26.72 9.24 -14.05
CA ASP A 44 26.91 10.23 -15.10
C ASP A 44 25.56 10.84 -15.53
N GLU A 45 25.34 11.15 -16.81
CA GLU A 45 24.14 11.83 -17.31
C GLU A 45 22.87 10.98 -17.14
N ASP A 46 22.93 9.68 -17.43
CA ASP A 46 21.75 8.79 -17.42
C ASP A 46 22.01 7.44 -16.73
N THR A 47 23.26 7.12 -16.41
CA THR A 47 23.65 5.80 -15.95
C THR A 47 24.18 5.81 -14.52
N ILE A 48 23.76 4.82 -13.73
CA ILE A 48 24.36 4.49 -12.43
C ILE A 48 25.43 3.42 -12.64
N TYR A 49 26.59 3.57 -12.01
CA TYR A 49 27.69 2.62 -12.09
C TYR A 49 28.09 2.08 -10.74
N MET A 50 28.48 0.82 -10.72
CA MET A 50 29.13 0.16 -9.60
C MET A 50 30.60 -0.13 -9.93
N LYS A 51 31.50 0.19 -9.01
CA LYS A 51 32.93 -0.12 -9.12
C LYS A 51 33.20 -1.55 -8.70
N GLN A 52 33.74 -2.34 -9.62
CA GLN A 52 34.26 -3.68 -9.37
C GLN A 52 35.77 -3.70 -9.69
N GLY A 53 36.59 -3.60 -8.64
CA GLY A 53 38.03 -3.38 -8.80
C GLY A 53 38.31 -2.03 -9.44
N GLU A 54 39.03 -2.02 -10.56
CA GLU A 54 39.35 -0.80 -11.33
C GLU A 54 38.30 -0.45 -12.40
N LYS A 55 37.27 -1.29 -12.59
CA LYS A 55 36.25 -1.08 -13.63
C LYS A 55 34.97 -0.50 -13.02
N SER A 56 34.36 0.45 -13.71
CA SER A 56 32.98 0.87 -13.49
C SER A 56 32.06 0.12 -14.45
N ILE A 57 31.04 -0.55 -13.93
CA ILE A 57 30.07 -1.34 -14.70
C ILE A 57 28.69 -0.70 -14.50
N PRO A 58 27.88 -0.53 -15.56
CA PRO A 58 26.50 -0.08 -15.42
C PRO A 58 25.75 -0.96 -14.42
N PHE A 59 25.01 -0.31 -13.52
CA PHE A 59 24.23 -0.95 -12.48
C PHE A 59 22.78 -0.52 -12.61
N GLU A 60 21.97 -1.42 -13.15
CA GLU A 60 20.53 -1.27 -13.18
C GLU A 60 19.94 -1.63 -11.81
N ILE A 61 19.16 -0.74 -11.23
CA ILE A 61 18.43 -1.04 -9.98
C ILE A 61 17.21 -1.90 -10.34
N ARG A 62 17.25 -3.19 -9.99
CA ARG A 62 16.09 -4.10 -10.00
C ARG A 62 15.66 -4.30 -8.55
N GLY A 63 14.84 -3.38 -8.07
CA GLY A 63 14.51 -3.27 -6.66
C GLY A 63 13.11 -3.75 -6.30
N VAL A 64 12.93 -4.07 -5.01
CA VAL A 64 11.62 -4.23 -4.39
C VAL A 64 11.57 -3.40 -3.10
N ASN A 65 10.47 -2.71 -2.89
CA ASN A 65 10.19 -2.03 -1.63
C ASN A 65 9.82 -3.04 -0.54
N MET A 66 10.16 -2.75 0.70
CA MET A 66 9.82 -3.60 1.84
C MET A 66 9.24 -2.76 2.97
N GLY A 67 8.04 -3.13 3.40
CA GLY A 67 7.35 -2.56 4.56
C GLY A 67 7.69 -3.28 5.86
N VAL A 68 6.88 -3.05 6.89
CA VAL A 68 7.06 -3.61 8.25
C VAL A 68 5.87 -4.43 8.72
N GLY A 69 4.82 -4.53 7.90
CA GLY A 69 3.59 -5.18 8.29
C GLY A 69 3.71 -6.70 8.49
N LEU A 70 3.08 -7.15 9.57
CA LEU A 70 2.63 -8.53 9.78
C LEU A 70 1.17 -8.49 10.24
N PRO A 71 0.35 -9.49 9.88
CA PRO A 71 -1.00 -9.62 10.42
C PRO A 71 -1.00 -9.64 11.95
N GLY A 72 -1.91 -8.88 12.56
CA GLY A 72 -2.05 -8.76 14.01
C GLY A 72 -1.13 -7.72 14.67
N GLU A 73 -0.23 -7.09 13.92
CA GLU A 73 0.78 -6.16 14.44
C GLU A 73 0.70 -4.80 13.73
N TRP A 74 0.97 -3.72 14.44
CA TRP A 74 1.09 -2.38 13.85
C TRP A 74 2.47 -2.19 13.21
N ALA A 75 2.56 -1.27 12.25
CA ALA A 75 3.84 -0.88 11.65
C ALA A 75 4.90 -0.46 12.68
N THR A 76 4.45 0.13 13.79
CA THR A 76 5.29 0.61 14.90
C THR A 76 5.74 -0.48 15.86
N ASP A 77 5.23 -1.71 15.72
CA ASP A 77 5.60 -2.84 16.58
C ASP A 77 6.88 -3.52 16.10
N TYR A 78 7.26 -3.33 14.82
CA TYR A 78 8.45 -3.91 14.18
C TYR A 78 8.59 -5.42 14.43
N ALA A 79 7.50 -6.16 14.29
CA ALA A 79 7.38 -7.54 14.75
C ALA A 79 8.13 -8.60 13.89
N ILE A 80 8.68 -8.22 12.74
CA ILE A 80 9.37 -9.16 11.84
C ILE A 80 10.73 -9.55 12.43
N ASP A 81 10.95 -10.85 12.59
CA ASP A 81 12.19 -11.40 13.15
C ASP A 81 13.28 -11.69 12.09
N GLU A 82 14.50 -11.97 12.58
CA GLU A 82 15.68 -12.23 11.72
C GLU A 82 15.45 -13.43 10.77
N GLU A 83 14.78 -14.49 11.22
CA GLU A 83 14.50 -15.70 10.42
C GLU A 83 13.55 -15.38 9.26
N THR A 84 12.51 -14.61 9.53
CA THR A 84 11.56 -14.17 8.52
C THR A 84 12.24 -13.30 7.47
N TYR A 85 13.07 -12.34 7.89
CA TYR A 85 13.84 -11.52 6.97
C TYR A 85 14.80 -12.34 6.10
N LEU A 86 15.56 -13.29 6.69
CA LEU A 86 16.46 -14.16 5.93
C LEU A 86 15.73 -14.96 4.85
N ARG A 87 14.55 -15.49 5.18
CA ARG A 87 13.70 -16.21 4.23
C ARG A 87 13.17 -15.29 3.13
N TRP A 88 12.70 -14.10 3.48
CA TRP A 88 12.24 -13.10 2.50
C TRP A 88 13.35 -12.62 1.59
N PHE A 89 14.56 -12.37 2.09
CA PHE A 89 15.73 -12.01 1.28
C PHE A 89 16.07 -13.11 0.26
N ALA A 90 15.96 -14.38 0.65
CA ALA A 90 16.13 -15.49 -0.27
C ALA A 90 15.10 -15.45 -1.42
N TYR A 91 13.81 -15.27 -1.12
CA TYR A 91 12.79 -15.17 -2.15
C TYR A 91 12.96 -13.93 -3.04
N ILE A 92 13.28 -12.77 -2.45
CA ILE A 92 13.54 -11.53 -3.18
C ILE A 92 14.69 -11.70 -4.18
N GLN A 93 15.80 -12.30 -3.73
CA GLN A 93 16.93 -12.56 -4.61
C GLN A 93 16.58 -13.62 -5.68
N GLU A 94 15.85 -14.66 -5.32
CA GLU A 94 15.40 -15.71 -6.25
C GLU A 94 14.44 -15.18 -7.33
N MET A 95 13.68 -14.14 -7.01
CA MET A 95 12.85 -13.39 -7.97
C MET A 95 13.69 -12.65 -9.03
N GLY A 96 14.99 -12.46 -8.80
CA GLY A 96 15.87 -11.70 -9.69
C GLY A 96 16.04 -10.24 -9.27
N ALA A 97 15.57 -9.85 -8.08
CA ALA A 97 15.86 -8.54 -7.52
C ALA A 97 17.33 -8.47 -7.07
N ASN A 98 17.97 -7.32 -7.27
CA ASN A 98 19.31 -7.04 -6.76
C ASN A 98 19.31 -6.04 -5.60
N THR A 99 18.20 -5.32 -5.40
CA THR A 99 18.11 -4.22 -4.43
C THR A 99 16.84 -4.34 -3.58
N ILE A 100 16.97 -4.05 -2.29
CA ILE A 100 15.84 -3.82 -1.39
C ILE A 100 15.80 -2.33 -1.08
N ARG A 101 14.61 -1.72 -1.14
CA ARG A 101 14.36 -0.37 -0.63
C ARG A 101 13.54 -0.44 0.66
N VAL A 102 14.00 0.27 1.68
CA VAL A 102 13.26 0.48 2.94
C VAL A 102 13.02 1.96 3.17
N TYR A 103 11.92 2.31 3.82
CA TYR A 103 11.46 3.70 3.95
C TYR A 103 12.03 4.44 5.16
N THR A 104 12.33 3.69 6.21
CA THR A 104 12.67 4.23 7.53
C THR A 104 13.61 3.28 8.27
N ILE A 105 14.02 3.68 9.47
CA ILE A 105 14.80 2.84 10.36
C ILE A 105 13.93 1.66 10.84
N LEU A 106 14.39 0.45 10.52
CA LEU A 106 13.81 -0.81 11.00
C LEU A 106 14.41 -1.28 12.34
N GLN A 107 13.85 -2.34 12.93
CA GLN A 107 14.44 -3.01 14.08
C GLN A 107 15.80 -3.65 13.73
N ASP A 108 16.65 -3.87 14.73
CA ASP A 108 17.99 -4.43 14.52
C ASP A 108 17.99 -5.83 13.89
N ASP A 109 16.90 -6.59 14.02
CA ASP A 109 16.67 -7.87 13.34
C ASP A 109 16.82 -7.77 11.81
N PHE A 110 16.30 -6.70 11.17
CA PHE A 110 16.49 -6.49 9.73
C PHE A 110 17.97 -6.35 9.36
N TYR A 111 18.72 -5.51 10.08
CA TYR A 111 20.12 -5.23 9.78
C TYR A 111 21.02 -6.42 10.11
N ASN A 112 20.67 -7.18 11.16
CA ASN A 112 21.32 -8.45 11.49
C ASN A 112 21.09 -9.48 10.39
N ALA A 113 19.84 -9.66 9.95
CA ALA A 113 19.50 -10.55 8.84
C ALA A 113 20.25 -10.15 7.56
N PHE A 114 20.27 -8.85 7.22
CA PHE A 114 20.87 -8.36 5.99
C PHE A 114 22.38 -8.57 5.98
N TYR A 115 23.04 -8.32 7.12
CA TYR A 115 24.44 -8.67 7.31
C TYR A 115 24.68 -10.18 7.18
N THR A 116 23.87 -10.99 7.87
CA THR A 116 23.99 -12.46 7.88
C THR A 116 23.81 -13.04 6.48
N TYR A 117 22.88 -12.49 5.69
CA TYR A 117 22.60 -12.89 4.32
C TYR A 117 23.74 -12.55 3.37
N ASN A 118 24.34 -11.36 3.48
CA ASN A 118 25.30 -10.86 2.50
C ASN A 118 26.78 -11.17 2.78
N LYS A 119 27.19 -11.32 4.05
CA LYS A 119 28.62 -11.40 4.44
C LYS A 119 29.44 -12.50 3.73
N ASP A 120 28.77 -13.58 3.33
CA ASP A 120 29.36 -14.77 2.70
C ASP A 120 28.69 -15.06 1.33
N ASN A 121 27.97 -14.08 0.76
CA ASN A 121 27.27 -14.20 -0.52
C ASN A 121 28.05 -13.51 -1.64
N ASP A 122 28.47 -14.27 -2.65
CA ASP A 122 29.20 -13.76 -3.81
C ASP A 122 28.35 -12.85 -4.70
N ASN A 123 27.02 -12.94 -4.59
CA ASN A 123 26.05 -12.07 -5.26
C ASN A 123 25.14 -11.42 -4.20
N PRO A 124 25.62 -10.39 -3.47
CA PRO A 124 24.87 -9.82 -2.36
C PRO A 124 23.62 -9.06 -2.85
N LEU A 125 22.63 -8.93 -1.98
CA LEU A 125 21.57 -7.94 -2.13
C LEU A 125 22.07 -6.56 -1.73
N TYR A 126 21.66 -5.52 -2.46
CA TYR A 126 21.97 -4.13 -2.16
C TYR A 126 20.81 -3.43 -1.45
N LEU A 127 21.11 -2.33 -0.76
CA LEU A 127 20.14 -1.54 0.01
C LEU A 127 20.07 -0.09 -0.49
N LEU A 128 18.86 0.37 -0.79
CA LEU A 128 18.49 1.78 -0.81
C LEU A 128 17.76 2.11 0.50
N HIS A 129 18.29 3.08 1.25
CA HIS A 129 17.72 3.42 2.56
C HIS A 129 17.03 4.79 2.53
N GLY A 130 15.75 4.79 2.88
CA GLY A 130 14.91 5.98 2.99
C GLY A 130 15.08 6.69 4.34
N VAL A 131 15.04 8.03 4.30
CA VAL A 131 14.97 8.86 5.51
C VAL A 131 13.58 9.47 5.59
N TRP A 132 12.69 8.78 6.32
CA TRP A 132 11.29 9.16 6.50
C TRP A 132 11.14 10.52 7.20
N VAL A 133 10.15 11.30 6.79
CA VAL A 133 9.75 12.53 7.49
C VAL A 133 8.39 12.29 8.13
N ASN A 134 8.28 12.60 9.43
CA ASN A 134 7.07 12.38 10.21
C ASN A 134 5.82 13.03 9.57
N ASP A 135 4.78 12.23 9.33
CA ASP A 135 3.56 12.62 8.63
C ASP A 135 2.85 13.79 9.32
N TYR A 136 2.81 13.78 10.66
CA TYR A 136 2.20 14.87 11.42
C TYR A 136 2.95 16.17 11.19
N VAL A 137 4.28 16.16 11.15
CA VAL A 137 5.07 17.39 10.92
C VAL A 137 4.74 17.96 9.54
N GLN A 138 4.69 17.13 8.49
CA GLN A 138 4.36 17.57 7.13
C GLN A 138 2.90 18.02 6.97
N ASN A 139 1.97 17.47 7.75
CA ASN A 139 0.53 17.80 7.72
C ASN A 139 0.12 18.81 8.81
N SER A 140 1.07 19.55 9.38
CA SER A 140 0.81 20.51 10.46
C SER A 140 1.01 21.96 10.01
N HIS A 141 1.11 22.86 10.99
CA HIS A 141 1.42 24.27 10.77
C HIS A 141 2.92 24.54 10.55
N CYS A 142 3.77 23.51 10.65
CA CYS A 142 5.21 23.62 10.49
C CYS A 142 5.57 23.81 9.02
N ASP A 143 6.51 24.73 8.75
CA ASP A 143 7.17 24.84 7.45
C ASP A 143 8.50 24.07 7.44
N ALA A 144 9.09 23.91 6.26
CA ALA A 144 10.28 23.08 6.12
C ALA A 144 11.55 23.67 6.77
N PHE A 145 11.55 24.93 7.22
CA PHE A 145 12.64 25.53 8.00
C PHE A 145 12.42 25.48 9.51
N ASP A 146 11.28 24.96 9.99
CA ASP A 146 11.09 24.68 11.41
C ASP A 146 12.10 23.64 11.87
N ASP A 147 12.68 23.81 13.06
CA ASP A 147 13.66 22.87 13.60
C ASP A 147 13.04 21.49 13.82
N SER A 148 11.73 21.40 14.13
CA SER A 148 11.04 20.11 14.24
C SER A 148 10.99 19.35 12.91
N PHE A 149 11.15 20.05 11.78
CA PHE A 149 11.22 19.49 10.43
C PHE A 149 12.68 19.31 10.01
N ARG A 150 13.38 20.41 9.73
CA ARG A 150 14.72 20.42 9.13
C ARG A 150 15.78 19.79 10.02
N GLN A 151 15.84 20.20 11.28
CA GLN A 151 16.91 19.73 12.18
C GLN A 151 16.67 18.25 12.53
N THR A 152 15.42 17.85 12.74
CA THR A 152 15.03 16.44 12.88
C THR A 152 15.47 15.62 11.67
N LEU A 153 15.17 16.07 10.44
CA LEU A 153 15.55 15.35 9.22
C LEU A 153 17.08 15.21 9.08
N ILE A 154 17.86 16.27 9.39
CA ILE A 154 19.33 16.21 9.41
C ILE A 154 19.83 15.18 10.44
N ASP A 155 19.22 15.14 11.63
CA ASP A 155 19.62 14.22 12.70
C ASP A 155 19.21 12.77 12.42
N ASP A 156 18.10 12.57 11.69
CA ASP A 156 17.67 11.27 11.19
C ASP A 156 18.61 10.76 10.10
N CYS A 157 19.03 11.60 9.15
CA CYS A 157 20.07 11.27 8.18
C CYS A 157 21.36 10.78 8.86
N ARG A 158 21.81 11.48 9.91
CA ARG A 158 23.00 11.08 10.70
C ARG A 158 22.78 9.74 11.41
N THR A 159 21.59 9.54 11.96
CA THR A 159 21.24 8.31 12.67
C THR A 159 21.20 7.11 11.74
N VAL A 160 20.61 7.24 10.55
CA VAL A 160 20.62 6.20 9.50
C VAL A 160 22.06 5.83 9.14
N ILE A 161 22.93 6.81 8.87
CA ILE A 161 24.35 6.53 8.57
C ILE A 161 25.00 5.74 9.72
N ASP A 162 24.87 6.20 10.97
CA ASP A 162 25.46 5.50 12.12
C ASP A 162 24.92 4.06 12.30
N ILE A 163 23.65 3.81 11.95
CA ILE A 163 23.05 2.47 11.98
C ILE A 163 23.70 1.57 10.94
N LEU A 164 23.81 2.03 9.69
CA LEU A 164 24.31 1.24 8.57
C LEU A 164 25.78 0.85 8.72
N HIS A 165 26.57 1.71 9.40
CA HIS A 165 27.97 1.44 9.76
C HIS A 165 28.12 0.64 11.08
N GLY A 166 27.01 0.18 11.69
CA GLY A 166 27.02 -0.61 12.92
C GLY A 166 27.48 0.17 14.16
N LYS A 167 27.32 1.50 14.17
CA LYS A 167 27.80 2.42 15.22
C LYS A 167 26.67 3.15 15.98
N LYS A 168 25.46 2.59 16.04
CA LYS A 168 24.33 3.18 16.79
C LYS A 168 23.74 2.25 17.85
N LYS A 169 23.35 2.79 19.00
CA LYS A 169 22.45 2.17 19.98
C LYS A 169 21.26 3.09 20.15
N LEU A 170 20.07 2.64 19.77
CA LEU A 170 18.82 3.34 20.06
C LEU A 170 18.21 2.75 21.32
N SER A 171 17.73 3.62 22.20
CA SER A 171 16.90 3.22 23.33
C SER A 171 16.05 4.42 23.65
N LEU A 172 14.75 4.34 23.38
CA LEU A 172 13.70 5.25 23.86
C LEU A 172 12.33 4.72 23.41
N GLY A 173 11.33 4.86 24.31
CA GLY A 173 9.89 5.10 24.10
C GLY A 173 9.05 4.33 23.07
N TYR A 174 7.79 4.06 23.44
CA TYR A 174 6.72 3.59 22.54
C TYR A 174 6.76 4.31 21.17
N GLY A 175 6.94 3.55 20.08
CA GLY A 175 6.82 4.03 18.70
C GLY A 175 8.11 4.39 17.96
N LEU A 176 9.28 4.41 18.62
CA LEU A 176 10.58 4.50 17.95
C LEU A 176 11.37 3.23 18.30
N GLY A 177 11.66 2.39 17.30
CA GLY A 177 12.32 1.09 17.49
C GLY A 177 13.54 1.18 18.42
N SER A 178 13.65 0.23 19.35
CA SER A 178 14.84 0.08 20.21
C SER A 178 15.74 -0.99 19.63
N GLY A 179 17.05 -0.76 19.56
CA GLY A 179 17.94 -1.72 18.91
C GLY A 179 19.42 -1.40 19.11
N SER A 180 20.25 -2.44 18.99
CA SER A 180 21.70 -2.34 19.04
C SER A 180 22.32 -2.68 17.70
N TYR A 181 22.36 -1.69 16.81
CA TYR A 181 22.96 -1.78 15.49
C TYR A 181 24.48 -1.89 15.59
N ARG A 182 24.99 -3.11 15.39
CA ARG A 182 26.41 -3.47 15.56
C ARG A 182 27.02 -4.14 14.34
N LYS A 183 26.20 -4.47 13.35
CA LYS A 183 26.64 -5.01 12.08
C LYS A 183 26.86 -3.86 11.11
N ASP A 184 28.03 -3.85 10.50
CA ASP A 184 28.33 -2.92 9.42
C ASP A 184 27.81 -3.53 8.11
N ILE A 185 26.69 -3.00 7.62
CA ILE A 185 26.10 -3.39 6.34
C ILE A 185 26.40 -2.37 5.24
N SER A 186 27.13 -1.31 5.58
CA SER A 186 27.47 -0.22 4.68
C SER A 186 28.13 -0.66 3.36
N PRO A 187 28.90 -1.78 3.27
CA PRO A 187 29.43 -2.27 2.00
C PRO A 187 28.37 -2.62 0.94
N TRP A 188 27.13 -2.85 1.35
CA TRP A 188 26.02 -3.21 0.45
C TRP A 188 24.95 -2.12 0.34
N VAL A 189 25.20 -0.92 0.89
CA VAL A 189 24.27 0.22 0.78
C VAL A 189 24.67 1.07 -0.40
N ILE A 190 23.82 1.14 -1.42
CA ILE A 190 24.11 1.85 -2.68
C ILE A 190 23.70 3.32 -2.65
N GLY A 191 22.73 3.68 -1.81
CA GLY A 191 22.26 5.06 -1.76
C GLY A 191 21.22 5.35 -0.69
N TYR A 192 20.90 6.64 -0.61
CA TYR A 192 19.93 7.23 0.29
C TYR A 192 18.84 7.95 -0.49
N ILE A 193 17.59 7.80 -0.06
CA ILE A 193 16.47 8.61 -0.55
C ILE A 193 15.98 9.45 0.63
N ILE A 194 16.14 10.77 0.54
CA ILE A 194 15.77 11.71 1.60
C ILE A 194 14.32 12.13 1.39
N GLY A 195 13.49 11.97 2.42
CA GLY A 195 12.08 12.30 2.38
C GLY A 195 11.19 11.17 1.89
N VAL A 196 9.93 11.54 1.66
CA VAL A 196 8.81 10.68 1.21
C VAL A 196 8.02 11.43 0.14
N GLU A 197 6.77 11.08 -0.12
CA GLU A 197 5.83 11.93 -0.85
C GLU A 197 5.67 13.28 -0.12
N TRP A 198 6.18 14.36 -0.72
CA TRP A 198 6.05 15.70 -0.13
C TRP A 198 4.61 16.20 -0.23
N GLU A 199 4.09 16.72 0.87
CA GLU A 199 2.82 17.46 0.89
C GLU A 199 2.96 18.77 0.10
N ASP A 200 2.18 18.93 -0.96
CA ASP A 200 2.27 20.06 -1.88
C ASP A 200 2.03 21.40 -1.15
N ILE A 201 1.06 21.44 -0.24
CA ILE A 201 0.77 22.61 0.60
C ILE A 201 1.98 23.01 1.44
N THR A 202 2.74 22.05 1.99
CA THR A 202 3.90 22.33 2.83
C THR A 202 5.07 22.87 2.01
N VAL A 203 5.28 22.34 0.80
CA VAL A 203 6.25 22.86 -0.16
C VAL A 203 5.90 24.31 -0.51
N GLU A 204 4.68 24.56 -0.96
CA GLU A 204 4.25 25.88 -1.43
C GLU A 204 4.21 26.91 -0.28
N TYR A 205 3.74 26.51 0.90
CA TYR A 205 3.75 27.37 2.09
C TYR A 205 5.18 27.78 2.48
N THR A 206 6.14 26.85 2.44
CA THR A 206 7.56 27.15 2.70
C THR A 206 8.11 28.14 1.68
N ASN A 207 7.84 27.90 0.39
CA ASN A 207 8.32 28.73 -0.71
C ASN A 207 7.78 30.17 -0.62
N GLN A 208 6.50 30.35 -0.34
CA GLN A 208 5.89 31.68 -0.20
C GLN A 208 6.32 32.42 1.07
N LYS A 209 6.60 31.69 2.15
CA LYS A 209 6.94 32.29 3.46
C LYS A 209 8.36 32.85 3.49
N TYR A 210 9.30 32.23 2.78
CA TYR A 210 10.70 32.62 2.79
C TYR A 210 11.29 32.76 1.38
N PRO A 211 10.73 33.59 0.50
CA PRO A 211 11.16 33.70 -0.90
C PRO A 211 12.65 34.07 -1.04
N GLU A 212 13.24 34.70 -0.03
CA GLU A 212 14.66 35.06 0.03
C GLU A 212 15.61 33.92 0.47
N ARG A 213 15.07 32.80 0.98
CA ARG A 213 15.87 31.65 1.45
C ARG A 213 16.08 30.59 0.36
N ASN A 214 16.22 31.04 -0.87
CA ASN A 214 16.30 30.20 -2.05
C ASN A 214 17.75 29.84 -2.46
N HIS A 215 18.73 30.06 -1.56
CA HIS A 215 20.13 29.80 -1.82
C HIS A 215 20.80 28.98 -0.71
N TYR A 216 21.50 27.91 -1.09
CA TYR A 216 22.41 27.17 -0.22
C TYR A 216 23.73 26.88 -0.95
N SER A 217 24.86 26.97 -0.24
CA SER A 217 26.19 26.64 -0.78
C SER A 217 26.99 25.87 0.28
N GLY A 218 27.05 24.56 0.09
CA GLY A 218 27.72 23.61 0.96
C GLY A 218 29.09 23.16 0.45
N THR A 219 29.61 22.09 1.06
CA THR A 219 30.91 21.51 0.62
C THR A 219 30.74 20.59 -0.57
N TYR A 220 29.58 19.93 -0.67
CA TYR A 220 29.27 18.87 -1.62
C TYR A 220 28.15 19.30 -2.56
N LEU A 221 27.11 19.97 -2.06
CA LEU A 221 25.96 20.45 -2.83
C LEU A 221 25.81 21.96 -2.75
N TYR A 222 25.20 22.55 -3.79
CA TYR A 222 24.79 23.95 -3.82
C TYR A 222 23.55 24.13 -4.69
N THR A 223 22.84 25.24 -4.55
CA THR A 223 21.66 25.54 -5.38
C THR A 223 21.97 26.45 -6.56
N THR A 224 21.18 26.33 -7.64
CA THR A 224 21.16 27.27 -8.75
C THR A 224 20.43 28.58 -8.36
N GLU A 225 20.41 29.56 -9.27
CA GLU A 225 19.69 30.83 -9.05
C GLU A 225 18.16 30.67 -9.09
N ASP A 226 17.66 29.63 -9.79
CA ASP A 226 16.23 29.34 -9.98
C ASP A 226 15.63 28.47 -8.87
N ALA A 227 16.44 28.06 -7.89
CA ALA A 227 15.99 27.20 -6.80
C ALA A 227 14.87 27.86 -5.97
N SER A 228 14.00 27.03 -5.41
CA SER A 228 13.00 27.43 -4.41
C SER A 228 13.57 27.33 -2.98
N PRO A 229 12.94 28.01 -1.99
CA PRO A 229 13.32 27.85 -0.59
C PRO A 229 13.24 26.40 -0.08
N PHE A 230 12.26 25.62 -0.53
CA PHE A 230 12.15 24.21 -0.18
C PHE A 230 13.31 23.38 -0.77
N GLU A 231 13.68 23.62 -2.03
CA GLU A 231 14.84 22.98 -2.66
C GLU A 231 16.17 23.37 -1.99
N ALA A 232 16.30 24.62 -1.53
CA ALA A 232 17.46 25.05 -0.76
C ALA A 232 17.58 24.33 0.59
N MET A 233 16.45 24.06 1.25
CA MET A 233 16.40 23.22 2.45
C MET A 233 16.81 21.77 2.14
N LEU A 234 16.30 21.17 1.05
CA LEU A 234 16.73 19.83 0.63
C LEU A 234 18.24 19.78 0.33
N CYS A 235 18.76 20.80 -0.35
CA CYS A 235 20.19 20.94 -0.64
C CYS A 235 21.03 20.97 0.65
N GLU A 236 20.58 21.73 1.66
CA GLU A 236 21.21 21.75 2.99
C GLU A 236 21.23 20.36 3.64
N VAL A 237 20.08 19.69 3.70
CA VAL A 237 19.95 18.36 4.32
C VAL A 237 20.86 17.35 3.63
N GLY A 238 20.82 17.29 2.29
CA GLY A 238 21.67 16.40 1.50
C GLY A 238 23.17 16.67 1.70
N ASP A 239 23.59 17.94 1.69
CA ASP A 239 24.98 18.32 1.94
C ASP A 239 25.44 17.90 3.34
N LYS A 240 24.58 18.05 4.36
CA LYS A 240 24.87 17.62 5.73
C LYS A 240 24.97 16.11 5.88
N MET A 241 24.16 15.35 5.16
CA MET A 241 24.24 13.90 5.13
C MET A 241 25.58 13.43 4.53
N ILE A 242 25.94 13.97 3.36
CA ILE A 242 27.19 13.65 2.66
C ILE A 242 28.40 14.08 3.49
N GLU A 243 28.35 15.28 4.08
CA GLU A 243 29.40 15.81 4.95
C GLU A 243 29.67 14.90 6.14
N TYR A 244 28.60 14.43 6.79
CA TYR A 244 28.71 13.57 7.96
C TYR A 244 29.37 12.23 7.62
N GLU A 245 28.91 11.56 6.56
CA GLU A 245 29.47 10.28 6.16
C GLU A 245 30.93 10.41 5.69
N SER A 246 31.21 11.43 4.88
CA SER A 246 32.55 11.71 4.36
C SER A 246 33.54 11.96 5.50
N LYS A 247 33.14 12.74 6.51
CA LYS A 247 34.02 13.08 7.64
C LYS A 247 34.22 11.92 8.60
N ARG A 248 33.16 11.21 8.96
CA ARG A 248 33.19 10.17 10.00
C ARG A 248 33.64 8.81 9.48
N TYR A 249 33.20 8.43 8.29
CA TYR A 249 33.37 7.07 7.76
C TYR A 249 34.24 7.00 6.51
N LYS A 250 34.66 8.15 5.95
CA LYS A 250 35.51 8.23 4.75
C LYS A 250 34.92 7.51 3.54
N THR A 251 33.60 7.46 3.48
CA THR A 251 32.84 6.90 2.37
C THR A 251 31.76 7.87 1.91
N GLN A 252 31.29 7.68 0.69
CA GLN A 252 30.10 8.34 0.14
C GLN A 252 29.23 7.31 -0.59
N ARG A 253 27.94 7.58 -0.66
CA ARG A 253 26.91 6.81 -1.36
C ARG A 253 26.08 7.72 -2.25
N LEU A 254 25.27 7.15 -3.13
CA LEU A 254 24.33 7.93 -3.91
C LEU A 254 23.35 8.64 -2.98
N VAL A 255 22.92 9.84 -3.35
CA VAL A 255 21.85 10.57 -2.66
C VAL A 255 20.77 10.90 -3.66
N ALA A 256 19.51 10.78 -3.27
CA ALA A 256 18.37 11.29 -4.00
C ALA A 256 17.40 11.96 -3.05
N PHE A 257 16.54 12.79 -3.60
CA PHE A 257 15.41 13.39 -2.89
C PHE A 257 14.14 12.75 -3.43
N SER A 258 13.29 12.26 -2.55
CA SER A 258 12.00 11.69 -2.94
C SER A 258 11.17 12.74 -3.70
N ASN A 259 10.43 12.31 -4.71
CA ASN A 259 9.48 13.15 -5.43
C ASN A 259 8.35 12.26 -6.00
N TRP A 260 7.25 12.89 -6.39
CA TRP A 260 6.07 12.23 -6.93
C TRP A 260 5.22 13.26 -7.69
N PRO A 261 4.21 12.86 -8.49
CA PRO A 261 3.63 13.77 -9.47
C PRO A 261 2.92 15.01 -8.87
N THR A 262 2.46 14.98 -7.62
CA THR A 262 1.86 16.19 -7.00
C THR A 262 2.87 17.33 -6.87
N THR A 263 4.15 17.01 -6.65
CA THR A 263 5.26 17.97 -6.52
C THR A 263 6.26 17.91 -7.67
N ASP A 264 5.94 17.22 -8.78
CA ASP A 264 6.82 17.19 -9.96
C ASP A 264 7.08 18.60 -10.54
N PRO A 265 8.16 18.79 -11.32
CA PRO A 265 8.58 20.12 -11.77
C PRO A 265 7.75 20.67 -12.94
N PHE A 266 6.75 19.94 -13.43
CA PHE A 266 6.08 20.26 -14.69
C PHE A 266 4.95 21.28 -14.56
N ASP A 267 4.77 22.06 -15.62
CA ASP A 267 3.60 22.91 -15.81
C ASP A 267 2.49 22.16 -16.52
N TYR A 268 1.27 22.27 -15.98
CA TYR A 268 0.07 21.70 -16.56
C TYR A 268 -0.91 22.80 -16.97
N PRO A 269 -1.79 22.54 -17.95
CA PRO A 269 -2.91 23.41 -18.28
C PRO A 269 -3.69 23.87 -17.04
N GLU A 270 -4.15 25.12 -17.03
CA GLU A 270 -4.78 25.74 -15.86
C GLU A 270 -5.96 24.94 -15.29
N LEU A 271 -6.81 24.39 -16.17
CA LEU A 271 -7.94 23.56 -15.75
C LEU A 271 -7.50 22.28 -15.03
N ILE A 272 -6.40 21.67 -15.46
CA ILE A 272 -5.85 20.45 -14.82
C ILE A 272 -5.27 20.81 -13.45
N LYS A 273 -4.52 21.91 -13.35
CA LYS A 273 -3.99 22.38 -12.06
C LYS A 273 -5.11 22.68 -11.06
N LEU A 274 -6.16 23.38 -11.48
CA LEU A 274 -7.32 23.67 -10.64
C LEU A 274 -8.05 22.41 -10.20
N PHE A 275 -8.21 21.44 -11.11
CA PHE A 275 -8.91 20.18 -10.82
C PHE A 275 -8.18 19.31 -9.80
N PHE A 276 -6.86 19.13 -9.96
CA PHE A 276 -6.04 18.35 -9.03
C PHE A 276 -5.51 19.17 -7.85
N MET A 277 -5.87 20.46 -7.77
CA MET A 277 -5.32 21.42 -6.81
C MET A 277 -3.78 21.47 -6.80
N LYS A 278 -3.11 21.12 -7.91
CA LYS A 278 -1.65 21.10 -7.99
C LYS A 278 -1.09 22.51 -7.77
N CYS A 279 -0.45 22.71 -6.62
CA CYS A 279 0.03 24.02 -6.19
C CYS A 279 1.55 24.12 -6.01
N ALA A 280 2.28 23.01 -6.04
CA ALA A 280 3.71 22.98 -5.75
C ALA A 280 4.56 22.31 -6.82
N LYS A 281 5.86 22.60 -6.78
CA LYS A 281 6.91 22.01 -7.60
C LYS A 281 8.19 21.85 -6.79
N VAL A 282 8.88 20.74 -7.02
CA VAL A 282 10.23 20.46 -6.51
C VAL A 282 11.05 19.95 -7.69
N ASP A 283 12.04 20.72 -8.10
CA ASP A 283 12.97 20.37 -9.17
C ASP A 283 14.38 20.11 -8.61
N VAL A 284 14.77 18.84 -8.60
CA VAL A 284 16.10 18.44 -8.14
C VAL A 284 17.22 18.89 -9.09
N GLU A 285 16.91 19.34 -10.31
CA GLU A 285 17.89 19.97 -11.19
C GLU A 285 18.45 21.28 -10.62
N HIS A 286 17.74 21.91 -9.70
CA HIS A 286 18.21 23.11 -9.00
C HIS A 286 19.24 22.81 -7.91
N ILE A 287 19.50 21.54 -7.59
CA ILE A 287 20.51 21.09 -6.63
C ILE A 287 21.69 20.55 -7.43
N LYS A 288 22.85 21.22 -7.38
CA LYS A 288 24.06 20.82 -8.13
C LYS A 288 25.16 20.33 -7.19
N THR A 289 26.08 19.54 -7.75
CA THR A 289 27.17 18.89 -7.02
C THR A 289 28.50 19.61 -7.27
N THR A 290 29.44 19.46 -6.35
CA THR A 290 30.85 19.85 -6.53
C THR A 290 31.73 18.62 -6.76
N ASP A 291 32.95 18.81 -7.24
CA ASP A 291 33.95 17.73 -7.41
C ASP A 291 34.28 16.95 -6.13
N LYS A 292 33.87 17.44 -4.95
CA LYS A 292 34.05 16.73 -3.67
C LYS A 292 33.01 15.65 -3.43
N PHE A 293 31.90 15.65 -4.17
CA PHE A 293 30.90 14.59 -4.09
C PHE A 293 31.20 13.55 -5.17
N LEU A 294 31.90 12.49 -4.76
CA LEU A 294 32.47 11.48 -5.64
C LEU A 294 31.45 10.47 -6.14
N SER A 295 30.36 10.23 -5.40
CA SER A 295 29.34 9.24 -5.74
C SER A 295 28.25 9.77 -6.66
N GLY A 296 27.86 11.04 -6.51
CA GLY A 296 26.78 11.63 -7.31
C GLY A 296 25.38 11.34 -6.77
N HIS A 297 24.39 11.79 -7.53
CA HIS A 297 22.97 11.74 -7.18
C HIS A 297 22.11 11.28 -8.36
N PHE A 298 20.89 10.87 -8.06
CA PHE A 298 19.89 10.46 -9.04
C PHE A 298 18.54 11.09 -8.68
N ALA A 299 17.64 11.22 -9.66
CA ALA A 299 16.28 11.67 -9.43
C ALA A 299 15.39 10.48 -9.04
N SER A 300 14.63 10.61 -7.95
CA SER A 300 13.80 9.53 -7.40
C SER A 300 12.34 9.88 -7.52
N TYR A 301 11.54 9.04 -8.17
CA TYR A 301 10.11 9.27 -8.31
C TYR A 301 9.27 8.07 -7.90
N HIS A 302 8.17 8.34 -7.18
CA HIS A 302 7.07 7.40 -7.00
C HIS A 302 6.07 7.64 -8.13
N VAL A 303 5.92 6.68 -9.04
CA VAL A 303 5.06 6.84 -10.22
C VAL A 303 4.16 5.63 -10.35
N TYR A 304 2.87 5.88 -10.21
CA TYR A 304 1.83 4.87 -10.36
C TYR A 304 1.07 5.09 -11.68
N PRO A 305 0.62 4.03 -12.37
CA PRO A 305 -0.04 4.16 -13.67
C PRO A 305 -1.43 4.81 -13.62
N TYR A 306 -1.97 5.03 -12.41
CA TYR A 306 -3.33 5.52 -12.17
C TYR A 306 -3.40 6.83 -11.38
N TYR A 307 -2.32 7.31 -10.74
CA TYR A 307 -2.40 8.47 -9.85
C TYR A 307 -1.14 9.36 -9.81
N PRO A 308 -1.33 10.69 -9.86
CA PRO A 308 -2.39 11.41 -10.58
C PRO A 308 -2.12 11.34 -12.09
N ASP A 309 -3.07 10.80 -12.87
CA ASP A 309 -2.93 10.75 -14.33
C ASP A 309 -3.28 12.11 -14.97
N TYR A 310 -2.48 13.15 -14.69
CA TYR A 310 -2.66 14.48 -15.30
C TYR A 310 -2.72 14.41 -16.82
N LEU A 311 -1.89 13.55 -17.40
CA LEU A 311 -1.74 13.40 -18.84
C LEU A 311 -2.99 12.80 -19.48
N ALA A 312 -3.81 12.01 -18.77
CA ALA A 312 -5.12 11.59 -19.27
C ALA A 312 -6.04 12.77 -19.60
N TYR A 313 -5.91 13.91 -18.92
CA TYR A 313 -6.80 15.06 -19.06
C TYR A 313 -6.30 16.14 -20.04
N VAL A 314 -5.10 15.99 -20.61
CA VAL A 314 -4.59 16.91 -21.65
C VAL A 314 -5.36 16.70 -22.96
N GLU A 315 -5.92 17.76 -23.57
CA GLU A 315 -6.69 17.63 -24.83
C GLU A 315 -5.83 17.22 -26.02
N ASP A 316 -4.67 17.87 -26.21
CA ASP A 316 -3.75 17.57 -27.30
C ASP A 316 -2.83 16.40 -26.92
N LYS A 317 -3.08 15.23 -27.53
CA LYS A 317 -2.28 14.02 -27.35
C LYS A 317 -1.15 13.87 -28.36
N THR A 318 -0.84 14.92 -29.15
CA THR A 318 0.24 14.86 -30.14
C THR A 318 1.57 14.56 -29.45
N GLY A 319 2.24 13.48 -29.89
CA GLY A 319 3.52 13.06 -29.32
C GLY A 319 3.42 12.12 -28.11
N PHE A 320 2.21 11.74 -27.69
CA PHE A 320 2.03 10.77 -26.61
C PHE A 320 2.43 9.36 -27.07
N SER A 321 2.88 8.55 -26.12
CA SER A 321 3.29 7.16 -26.34
C SER A 321 2.08 6.23 -26.44
N TYR A 322 2.25 5.14 -27.18
CA TYR A 322 1.27 4.08 -27.35
C TYR A 322 1.92 2.72 -27.15
N THR A 323 1.22 1.83 -26.46
CA THR A 323 1.63 0.43 -26.27
C THR A 323 0.51 -0.45 -26.82
N ASP A 324 0.83 -1.34 -27.76
CA ASP A 324 -0.14 -2.20 -28.46
C ASP A 324 -1.35 -1.45 -29.06
N GLY A 325 -1.09 -0.25 -29.57
CA GLY A 325 -2.12 0.60 -30.18
C GLY A 325 -3.06 1.30 -29.18
N LYS A 326 -2.85 1.13 -27.88
CA LYS A 326 -3.54 1.88 -26.81
C LYS A 326 -2.68 3.05 -26.34
N LEU A 327 -3.32 4.15 -25.97
CA LEU A 327 -2.63 5.30 -25.38
C LEU A 327 -1.89 4.85 -24.12
N ASN A 328 -0.68 5.34 -23.88
CA ASN A 328 0.09 5.05 -22.67
C ASN A 328 0.60 6.37 -22.05
N THR A 329 -0.23 6.95 -21.18
CA THR A 329 0.09 8.18 -20.43
C THR A 329 1.24 7.95 -19.47
N TYR A 330 1.32 6.77 -18.83
CA TYR A 330 2.41 6.37 -17.95
C TYR A 330 3.77 6.42 -18.64
N LEU A 331 3.93 5.74 -19.80
CA LEU A 331 5.17 5.79 -20.58
C LEU A 331 5.50 7.22 -21.08
N THR A 332 4.48 8.00 -21.43
CA THR A 332 4.66 9.40 -21.84
C THR A 332 5.23 10.24 -20.69
N TYR A 333 4.69 10.07 -19.49
CA TYR A 333 5.17 10.75 -18.29
C TYR A 333 6.59 10.35 -17.94
N LEU A 334 6.91 9.05 -17.97
CA LEU A 334 8.26 8.55 -17.73
C LEU A 334 9.28 9.13 -18.72
N LYS A 335 8.95 9.20 -20.02
CA LYS A 335 9.81 9.85 -21.03
C LYS A 335 9.97 11.34 -20.80
N THR A 336 8.95 12.00 -20.23
CA THR A 336 9.05 13.42 -19.87
C THR A 336 9.98 13.62 -18.68
N LEU A 337 9.94 12.73 -17.68
CA LEU A 337 10.89 12.73 -16.57
C LEU A 337 12.33 12.54 -17.03
N THR A 338 12.61 11.53 -17.84
CA THR A 338 13.97 11.26 -18.32
C THR A 338 14.48 12.34 -19.27
N ALA A 339 13.61 13.00 -20.05
CA ALA A 339 13.98 14.13 -20.88
C ALA A 339 14.25 15.42 -20.09
N HIS A 340 13.67 15.58 -18.90
CA HIS A 340 13.86 16.74 -18.02
C HIS A 340 15.18 16.66 -17.24
N HIS A 341 15.55 15.47 -16.79
CA HIS A 341 16.69 15.28 -15.90
C HIS A 341 18.03 15.16 -16.63
N SER A 342 19.06 15.78 -16.06
CA SER A 342 20.48 15.67 -16.48
C SER A 342 21.26 14.63 -15.65
N ILE A 343 20.54 13.88 -14.82
CA ILE A 343 21.02 12.84 -13.93
C ILE A 343 20.16 11.59 -14.09
N PRO A 344 20.63 10.40 -13.65
CA PRO A 344 19.86 9.17 -13.79
C PRO A 344 18.51 9.28 -13.09
N VAL A 345 17.45 8.79 -13.72
CA VAL A 345 16.11 8.72 -13.13
C VAL A 345 15.85 7.31 -12.64
N VAL A 346 15.43 7.16 -11.38
CA VAL A 346 15.03 5.88 -10.79
C VAL A 346 13.58 6.00 -10.35
N ILE A 347 12.74 5.09 -10.82
CA ILE A 347 11.37 4.98 -10.33
C ILE A 347 11.39 4.17 -9.04
N SER A 348 11.60 4.84 -7.92
CA SER A 348 11.76 4.23 -6.60
C SER A 348 10.45 3.62 -6.06
N GLU A 349 9.33 3.85 -6.74
CA GLU A 349 8.07 3.20 -6.41
C GLU A 349 7.14 3.12 -7.61
N TYR A 350 6.61 1.93 -7.88
CA TYR A 350 5.51 1.68 -8.82
C TYR A 350 4.82 0.37 -8.45
N GLY A 351 3.54 0.23 -8.72
CA GLY A 351 2.82 -1.01 -8.42
C GLY A 351 1.33 -0.96 -8.73
N VAL A 352 0.67 -2.10 -8.59
CA VAL A 352 -0.79 -2.26 -8.64
C VAL A 352 -1.23 -3.28 -7.58
N SER A 353 -2.48 -3.18 -7.13
CA SER A 353 -3.00 -3.96 -6.01
C SER A 353 -3.92 -5.09 -6.46
N THR A 354 -3.87 -6.23 -5.76
CA THR A 354 -4.79 -7.37 -5.95
C THR A 354 -6.02 -7.32 -5.05
N GLY A 355 -6.24 -6.21 -4.33
CA GLY A 355 -7.44 -6.03 -3.51
C GLY A 355 -8.68 -6.00 -4.39
N ARG A 356 -9.82 -6.43 -3.83
CA ARG A 356 -11.09 -6.45 -4.56
C ARG A 356 -11.64 -5.06 -4.84
N GLY A 357 -11.54 -4.16 -3.86
CA GLY A 357 -11.96 -2.78 -4.03
C GLY A 357 -11.02 -2.03 -4.97
N MET A 358 -11.53 -0.94 -5.53
CA MET A 358 -10.81 -0.06 -6.43
C MET A 358 -10.84 1.35 -5.86
N ALA A 359 -9.71 2.05 -5.91
CA ALA A 359 -9.62 3.43 -5.44
C ALA A 359 -9.32 4.45 -6.54
N GLN A 360 -8.65 4.01 -7.60
CA GLN A 360 -8.38 4.79 -8.80
C GLN A 360 -8.41 3.88 -10.02
N LYS A 361 -8.85 4.45 -11.15
CA LYS A 361 -8.94 3.75 -12.43
C LYS A 361 -7.91 4.32 -13.39
N ASP A 362 -7.14 3.44 -14.01
CA ASP A 362 -6.32 3.79 -15.16
C ASP A 362 -7.21 3.82 -16.41
N GLN A 363 -7.28 5.00 -17.04
CA GLN A 363 -8.16 5.26 -18.18
C GLN A 363 -7.69 4.57 -19.47
N ASN A 364 -6.44 4.11 -19.54
CA ASN A 364 -5.78 3.80 -20.80
C ASN A 364 -5.39 2.33 -20.93
N THR A 365 -4.78 1.76 -19.89
CA THR A 365 -4.19 0.41 -19.95
C THR A 365 -4.87 -0.62 -19.04
N GLY A 366 -5.70 -0.19 -18.10
CA GLY A 366 -6.41 -1.05 -17.14
C GLY A 366 -5.58 -1.43 -15.90
N ARG A 367 -4.43 -0.79 -15.69
CA ARG A 367 -3.56 -0.96 -14.51
C ARG A 367 -4.14 -0.17 -13.33
N ASN A 368 -5.27 -0.62 -12.79
CA ASN A 368 -6.03 0.11 -11.76
C ASN A 368 -5.38 0.02 -10.37
N GLN A 369 -5.81 0.90 -9.47
CA GLN A 369 -5.49 0.80 -8.04
C GLN A 369 -6.48 -0.16 -7.36
N GLY A 370 -6.24 -1.46 -7.54
CA GLY A 370 -7.13 -2.53 -7.06
C GLY A 370 -8.02 -3.10 -8.17
N ASN A 371 -8.86 -4.07 -7.81
CA ASN A 371 -9.64 -4.91 -8.71
C ASN A 371 -8.79 -5.53 -9.84
N MET A 372 -7.67 -6.15 -9.47
CA MET A 372 -6.83 -6.94 -10.37
C MET A 372 -6.58 -8.32 -9.77
N SER A 373 -6.64 -9.36 -10.58
CA SER A 373 -6.21 -10.70 -10.16
C SER A 373 -4.69 -10.74 -9.92
N GLU A 374 -4.20 -11.75 -9.18
CA GLU A 374 -2.75 -11.93 -8.98
C GLU A 374 -1.99 -12.09 -10.30
N GLN A 375 -2.59 -12.74 -11.31
CA GLN A 375 -2.00 -12.87 -12.64
C GLN A 375 -1.96 -11.53 -13.37
N GLU A 376 -3.05 -10.76 -13.35
CA GLU A 376 -3.09 -9.41 -13.94
C GLU A 376 -2.12 -8.46 -13.24
N GLN A 377 -1.93 -8.58 -11.92
CA GLN A 377 -0.92 -7.84 -11.18
C GLN A 377 0.48 -8.15 -11.73
N GLY A 378 0.83 -9.42 -11.90
CA GLY A 378 2.12 -9.82 -12.49
C GLY A 378 2.35 -9.23 -13.88
N GLN A 379 1.35 -9.28 -14.74
CA GLN A 379 1.40 -8.70 -16.10
C GLN A 379 1.56 -7.18 -16.07
N ALA A 380 0.82 -6.48 -15.21
CA ALA A 380 0.90 -5.04 -15.05
C ALA A 380 2.26 -4.59 -14.52
N LEU A 381 2.81 -5.31 -13.55
CA LEU A 381 4.14 -5.03 -12.99
C LEU A 381 5.24 -5.20 -14.04
N ILE A 382 5.20 -6.27 -14.84
CA ILE A 382 6.13 -6.49 -15.96
C ILE A 382 5.98 -5.36 -17.00
N SER A 383 4.76 -5.00 -17.37
CA SER A 383 4.50 -3.92 -18.33
C SER A 383 4.98 -2.56 -17.82
N CYS A 384 4.76 -2.24 -16.54
CA CYS A 384 5.30 -1.03 -15.93
C CYS A 384 6.83 -1.02 -15.94
N TYR A 385 7.48 -2.13 -15.59
CA TYR A 385 8.94 -2.25 -15.65
C TYR A 385 9.45 -2.03 -17.09
N GLN A 386 8.79 -2.61 -18.10
CA GLN A 386 9.13 -2.40 -19.50
C GLN A 386 9.02 -0.94 -19.91
N ASP A 387 7.92 -0.26 -19.53
CA ASP A 387 7.74 1.17 -19.79
C ASP A 387 8.85 2.02 -19.13
N ILE A 388 9.23 1.69 -17.89
CA ILE A 388 10.30 2.37 -17.13
C ILE A 388 11.65 2.23 -17.85
N MET A 389 12.00 1.01 -18.26
CA MET A 389 13.26 0.76 -18.96
C MET A 389 13.23 1.36 -20.37
N GLU A 390 12.10 1.33 -21.08
CA GLU A 390 11.94 1.98 -22.39
C GLU A 390 12.11 3.50 -22.31
N ALA A 391 11.65 4.12 -21.22
CA ALA A 391 11.82 5.55 -21.00
C ALA A 391 13.28 5.98 -20.77
N GLY A 392 14.19 5.02 -20.54
CA GLY A 392 15.60 5.29 -20.25
C GLY A 392 15.89 5.54 -18.77
N CYS A 393 15.05 5.05 -17.86
CA CYS A 393 15.33 5.11 -16.43
C CYS A 393 16.48 4.15 -16.06
N ALA A 394 17.27 4.50 -15.05
CA ALA A 394 18.40 3.70 -14.55
C ALA A 394 17.97 2.51 -13.67
N GLY A 395 16.68 2.37 -13.41
CA GLY A 395 16.11 1.25 -12.69
C GLY A 395 14.80 1.59 -11.99
N SER A 396 14.31 0.64 -11.20
CA SER A 396 13.03 0.76 -10.51
C SER A 396 12.98 -0.05 -9.22
N CYS A 397 12.07 0.33 -8.31
CA CYS A 397 11.73 -0.44 -7.12
C CYS A 397 10.23 -0.73 -7.08
N MET A 398 9.87 -2.01 -7.15
CA MET A 398 8.48 -2.47 -7.17
C MET A 398 7.82 -2.33 -5.78
N PHE A 399 6.60 -1.80 -5.73
CA PHE A 399 5.79 -1.70 -4.51
C PHE A 399 4.76 -2.84 -4.46
N THR A 400 4.87 -3.79 -3.52
CA THR A 400 5.90 -3.96 -2.47
C THR A 400 6.14 -5.46 -2.21
N TRP A 401 7.05 -5.83 -1.30
CA TRP A 401 7.34 -7.23 -1.02
C TRP A 401 6.14 -7.99 -0.43
N GLN A 402 5.55 -7.51 0.67
CA GLN A 402 4.48 -8.20 1.38
C GLN A 402 3.19 -7.37 1.50
N ASP A 403 2.04 -8.06 1.59
CA ASP A 403 0.74 -7.48 1.94
C ASP A 403 0.77 -6.90 3.37
N GLU A 404 -0.02 -5.87 3.66
CA GLU A 404 0.03 -5.19 4.97
C GLU A 404 -1.38 -4.88 5.48
N TRP A 405 -1.91 -5.72 6.38
CA TRP A 405 -3.30 -5.65 6.86
C TRP A 405 -3.65 -4.34 7.60
N PHE A 406 -2.66 -3.67 8.21
CA PHE A 406 -2.94 -2.42 8.94
C PHE A 406 -3.26 -1.23 8.01
N LYS A 407 -2.94 -1.34 6.71
CA LYS A 407 -3.11 -0.25 5.73
C LYS A 407 -4.58 0.07 5.48
N ARG A 408 -4.80 1.31 5.02
CA ARG A 408 -6.11 1.92 4.77
C ARG A 408 -6.09 2.74 3.49
N THR A 409 -7.23 2.84 2.82
CA THR A 409 -7.41 3.69 1.64
C THR A 409 -8.45 4.76 1.92
N TRP A 410 -8.28 5.96 1.34
CA TRP A 410 -9.18 7.10 1.54
C TRP A 410 -10.67 6.78 1.30
N ASN A 411 -10.98 5.94 0.31
CA ASN A 411 -12.36 5.61 -0.07
C ASN A 411 -12.97 4.43 0.71
N THR A 412 -12.23 3.80 1.62
CA THR A 412 -12.73 2.74 2.51
C THR A 412 -12.53 3.06 3.99
N MET A 413 -11.60 3.96 4.34
CA MET A 413 -11.21 4.25 5.73
C MET A 413 -12.35 4.78 6.61
N HIS A 414 -13.37 5.39 6.01
CA HIS A 414 -14.56 5.86 6.72
C HIS A 414 -15.48 4.72 7.19
N ALA A 415 -15.32 3.52 6.62
CA ALA A 415 -16.17 2.35 6.83
C ALA A 415 -15.52 1.29 7.72
N VAL A 416 -14.38 1.58 8.37
CA VAL A 416 -13.64 0.59 9.16
C VAL A 416 -13.17 1.14 10.50
N ASP A 417 -13.07 0.27 11.50
CA ASP A 417 -12.52 0.57 12.83
C ASP A 417 -11.01 0.76 12.71
N LEU A 418 -10.58 2.02 12.58
CA LEU A 418 -9.17 2.38 12.38
C LEU A 418 -8.25 1.98 13.53
N ASP A 419 -8.78 1.67 14.72
CA ASP A 419 -8.00 1.24 15.88
C ASP A 419 -7.75 -0.28 15.89
N ASN A 420 -8.27 -1.02 14.91
CA ASN A 420 -8.25 -2.48 14.86
C ASN A 420 -7.99 -3.07 13.46
N THR A 421 -7.52 -2.26 12.51
CA THR A 421 -7.21 -2.73 11.13
C THR A 421 -6.21 -3.88 11.04
N PRO A 422 -5.17 -4.04 11.91
CA PRO A 422 -4.24 -5.16 11.77
C PRO A 422 -4.86 -6.53 12.06
N TYR A 423 -6.02 -6.57 12.72
CA TYR A 423 -6.60 -7.81 13.22
C TYR A 423 -7.49 -8.52 12.19
N TRP A 424 -7.59 -8.05 10.96
CA TRP A 424 -8.35 -8.72 9.91
C TRP A 424 -7.85 -8.26 8.53
N SER A 425 -8.17 -9.05 7.51
CA SER A 425 -7.74 -8.80 6.13
C SER A 425 -8.89 -8.19 5.36
N ASP A 426 -8.89 -6.87 5.18
CA ASP A 426 -10.00 -6.15 4.53
C ASP A 426 -9.86 -6.20 3.01
N TYR A 427 -10.42 -7.22 2.38
CA TYR A 427 -10.28 -7.44 0.94
C TYR A 427 -10.81 -6.28 0.07
N GLN A 428 -11.61 -5.37 0.62
CA GLN A 428 -12.09 -4.17 -0.06
C GLN A 428 -11.06 -3.03 -0.05
N THR A 429 -10.15 -3.00 0.92
CA THR A 429 -9.10 -1.99 1.02
C THR A 429 -7.89 -2.40 0.19
N ASN A 430 -7.78 -1.84 -1.02
CA ASN A 430 -6.70 -2.12 -1.98
C ASN A 430 -5.28 -1.89 -1.40
N GLU A 431 -5.08 -0.92 -0.51
CA GLU A 431 -3.76 -0.63 0.06
C GLU A 431 -3.15 -1.80 0.86
N GLN A 432 -3.97 -2.77 1.29
CA GLN A 432 -3.48 -3.96 1.98
C GLN A 432 -2.86 -5.02 1.04
N TYR A 433 -3.05 -4.91 -0.29
CA TYR A 433 -2.82 -6.02 -1.24
C TYR A 433 -1.82 -5.73 -2.37
N PHE A 434 -0.85 -4.84 -2.15
CA PHE A 434 0.22 -4.58 -3.11
C PHE A 434 1.34 -5.61 -3.10
N GLY A 435 1.43 -6.44 -2.05
CA GLY A 435 2.51 -7.40 -1.87
C GLY A 435 2.58 -8.45 -2.97
N LEU A 436 3.77 -8.98 -3.20
CA LEU A 436 4.00 -10.23 -3.94
C LEU A 436 3.92 -11.46 -3.01
N LEU A 437 4.10 -11.25 -1.71
CA LEU A 437 3.83 -12.19 -0.63
C LEU A 437 2.49 -11.82 0.02
N SER A 438 1.56 -12.76 0.07
CA SER A 438 0.29 -12.60 0.78
C SER A 438 0.32 -13.28 2.15
N PHE A 439 -0.55 -12.80 3.04
CA PHE A 439 -0.89 -13.45 4.29
C PHE A 439 -2.34 -13.92 4.21
N ASP A 440 -2.54 -15.20 3.98
CA ASP A 440 -3.87 -15.80 3.89
C ASP A 440 -4.32 -16.34 5.25
N PRO A 441 -5.63 -16.29 5.58
CA PRO A 441 -6.14 -16.72 6.87
C PRO A 441 -5.84 -18.18 7.21
N GLY A 442 -5.75 -18.49 8.50
CA GLY A 442 -5.49 -19.84 9.01
C GLY A 442 -4.00 -20.18 9.11
N ASN A 443 -3.63 -21.10 10.01
CA ASN A 443 -2.22 -21.40 10.32
C ASN A 443 -1.44 -22.15 9.22
N GLN A 444 -2.14 -22.78 8.27
CA GLN A 444 -1.53 -23.61 7.22
C GLN A 444 -2.31 -23.53 5.92
N LYS A 445 -3.63 -23.40 6.03
CA LYS A 445 -4.57 -23.22 4.93
C LYS A 445 -5.79 -22.44 5.42
N SER A 446 -6.50 -21.82 4.50
CA SER A 446 -7.79 -21.18 4.77
C SER A 446 -8.84 -22.21 5.21
N VAL A 447 -9.88 -21.73 5.89
CA VAL A 447 -10.99 -22.60 6.34
C VAL A 447 -11.88 -23.08 5.19
N CYS A 448 -11.86 -22.34 4.08
CA CYS A 448 -12.55 -22.67 2.84
C CYS A 448 -11.86 -22.05 1.61
N TYR A 449 -11.78 -22.81 0.52
CA TYR A 449 -11.50 -22.28 -0.83
C TYR A 449 -12.75 -22.42 -1.70
N VAL A 450 -13.14 -21.34 -2.39
CA VAL A 450 -14.25 -21.40 -3.36
C VAL A 450 -13.74 -22.00 -4.65
N ASP A 451 -13.81 -23.32 -4.79
CA ASP A 451 -13.11 -24.04 -5.85
C ASP A 451 -13.90 -25.18 -6.48
N GLY A 452 -15.14 -25.41 -6.03
CA GLY A 452 -15.99 -26.46 -6.54
C GLY A 452 -15.70 -27.82 -5.89
N ASP A 453 -15.00 -27.85 -4.76
CA ASP A 453 -14.85 -29.01 -3.89
C ASP A 453 -15.46 -28.74 -2.49
N CYS A 454 -16.69 -29.22 -2.29
CA CYS A 454 -17.37 -29.05 -1.01
C CYS A 454 -16.88 -29.99 0.12
N SER A 455 -15.79 -30.73 -0.05
CA SER A 455 -15.28 -31.70 0.95
C SER A 455 -14.86 -31.07 2.28
N GLU A 456 -14.61 -29.77 2.29
CA GLU A 456 -14.23 -29.00 3.47
C GLU A 456 -15.42 -28.77 4.42
N TRP A 457 -16.65 -28.90 3.92
CA TRP A 457 -17.89 -28.59 4.64
C TRP A 457 -18.44 -29.80 5.41
N THR A 458 -19.06 -29.51 6.56
CA THR A 458 -19.57 -30.50 7.50
C THR A 458 -21.00 -30.18 7.94
N GLU A 459 -21.66 -31.13 8.61
CA GLU A 459 -23.00 -30.90 9.18
C GLU A 459 -23.03 -29.79 10.24
N GLN A 460 -21.90 -29.44 10.86
CA GLN A 460 -21.81 -28.36 11.86
C GLN A 460 -21.95 -26.96 11.23
N ASP A 461 -21.68 -26.86 9.93
CA ASP A 461 -21.74 -25.61 9.19
C ASP A 461 -23.16 -25.28 8.71
N LEU A 462 -24.10 -26.23 8.82
CA LEU A 462 -25.47 -26.10 8.34
C LEU A 462 -26.25 -25.05 9.14
N VAL A 463 -26.82 -24.06 8.45
CA VAL A 463 -27.62 -22.99 9.06
C VAL A 463 -29.10 -23.20 8.85
N THR A 464 -29.52 -23.55 7.63
CA THR A 464 -30.94 -23.77 7.31
C THR A 464 -31.15 -24.77 6.20
N GLN A 465 -32.34 -25.38 6.20
CA GLN A 465 -32.84 -26.23 5.14
C GLN A 465 -34.27 -25.82 4.79
N THR A 466 -34.47 -25.36 3.55
CA THR A 466 -35.78 -24.87 3.07
C THR A 466 -35.93 -25.20 1.59
N ASP A 467 -37.12 -25.65 1.16
CA ASP A 467 -37.46 -25.90 -0.25
C ASP A 467 -36.45 -26.80 -1.01
N GLY A 468 -35.87 -27.77 -0.28
CA GLY A 468 -34.85 -28.71 -0.77
C GLY A 468 -33.43 -28.14 -0.86
N PHE A 469 -33.22 -26.87 -0.51
CA PHE A 469 -31.90 -26.28 -0.36
C PHE A 469 -31.36 -26.52 1.04
N SER A 470 -30.06 -26.79 1.16
CA SER A 470 -29.27 -26.54 2.36
C SER A 470 -28.41 -25.29 2.16
N LEU A 471 -28.30 -24.49 3.21
CA LEU A 471 -27.37 -23.36 3.29
C LEU A 471 -26.48 -23.56 4.51
N SER A 472 -25.17 -23.61 4.27
CA SER A 472 -24.12 -23.71 5.28
C SER A 472 -23.22 -22.48 5.27
N MET A 473 -22.62 -22.13 6.40
CA MET A 473 -21.77 -20.95 6.55
C MET A 473 -20.53 -21.21 7.40
N LYS A 474 -19.43 -20.54 7.03
CA LYS A 474 -18.17 -20.44 7.78
C LYS A 474 -17.61 -19.03 7.65
N TYR A 475 -16.59 -18.70 8.41
CA TYR A 475 -15.84 -17.46 8.24
C TYR A 475 -14.44 -17.55 8.81
N ASP A 476 -13.57 -16.64 8.38
CA ASP A 476 -12.22 -16.44 8.89
C ASP A 476 -11.87 -14.94 8.93
N GLU A 477 -10.58 -14.63 9.12
CA GLU A 477 -10.05 -13.27 9.24
C GLU A 477 -10.25 -12.40 7.98
N LYS A 478 -10.70 -12.96 6.85
CA LYS A 478 -10.85 -12.25 5.56
C LYS A 478 -12.26 -12.35 4.98
N PHE A 479 -12.90 -13.51 5.10
CA PHE A 479 -14.14 -13.79 4.38
C PHE A 479 -15.22 -14.46 5.23
N LEU A 480 -16.47 -14.21 4.84
CA LEU A 480 -17.63 -15.06 5.10
C LEU A 480 -17.82 -16.02 3.92
N TYR A 481 -18.04 -17.30 4.21
CA TYR A 481 -18.23 -18.35 3.22
C TYR A 481 -19.64 -18.92 3.30
N PHE A 482 -20.19 -19.29 2.15
CA PHE A 482 -21.49 -19.92 2.00
C PHE A 482 -21.38 -21.14 1.08
N LEU A 483 -21.99 -22.24 1.50
CA LEU A 483 -22.27 -23.39 0.63
C LEU A 483 -23.77 -23.54 0.49
N VAL A 484 -24.24 -23.53 -0.75
CA VAL A 484 -25.63 -23.85 -1.08
C VAL A 484 -25.66 -25.20 -1.77
N GLN A 485 -26.46 -26.14 -1.28
CA GLN A 485 -26.64 -27.42 -1.97
C GLN A 485 -28.11 -27.67 -2.27
N LYS A 486 -28.35 -28.17 -3.48
CA LYS A 486 -29.62 -28.74 -3.90
C LYS A 486 -29.34 -29.69 -5.05
N PRO A 487 -29.41 -31.01 -4.82
CA PRO A 487 -29.23 -31.99 -5.87
C PRO A 487 -30.12 -31.68 -7.08
N GLU A 488 -29.58 -31.86 -8.29
CA GLU A 488 -30.26 -31.63 -9.57
C GLU A 488 -30.72 -30.17 -9.83
N TYR A 489 -30.34 -29.20 -8.99
CA TYR A 489 -30.60 -27.79 -9.26
C TYR A 489 -29.53 -27.21 -10.18
N ASP A 490 -29.97 -26.57 -11.26
CA ASP A 490 -29.09 -25.86 -12.19
C ASP A 490 -28.88 -24.42 -11.70
N PHE A 491 -27.81 -24.22 -10.93
CA PHE A 491 -27.41 -22.92 -10.38
C PHE A 491 -26.95 -21.92 -11.44
N GLU A 492 -26.51 -22.39 -12.62
CA GLU A 492 -26.02 -21.51 -13.67
C GLU A 492 -27.16 -20.81 -14.41
N ASN A 493 -28.26 -21.53 -14.66
CA ASN A 493 -29.38 -21.02 -15.46
C ASN A 493 -30.59 -20.59 -14.62
N ASN A 494 -30.65 -20.93 -13.33
CA ASN A 494 -31.75 -20.54 -12.46
C ASN A 494 -31.31 -19.57 -11.37
N ARG A 495 -32.17 -18.59 -11.09
CA ARG A 495 -31.91 -17.58 -10.07
C ARG A 495 -32.13 -18.08 -8.65
N LEU A 496 -31.22 -17.66 -7.79
CA LEU A 496 -31.23 -17.91 -6.36
C LEU A 496 -31.08 -16.60 -5.59
N TYR A 497 -31.77 -16.50 -4.45
CA TYR A 497 -31.70 -15.37 -3.53
C TYR A 497 -31.32 -15.85 -2.14
N ILE A 498 -30.35 -15.16 -1.53
CA ILE A 498 -29.91 -15.38 -0.16
C ILE A 498 -30.06 -14.04 0.59
N PRO A 499 -31.21 -13.79 1.26
CA PRO A 499 -31.36 -12.61 2.11
C PRO A 499 -30.49 -12.74 3.37
N ILE A 500 -29.91 -11.62 3.80
CA ILE A 500 -29.09 -11.52 5.01
C ILE A 500 -29.56 -10.33 5.83
N ASP A 501 -29.78 -10.58 7.11
CA ASP A 501 -30.01 -9.57 8.14
C ASP A 501 -28.79 -9.50 9.05
N THR A 502 -28.28 -8.29 9.24
CA THR A 502 -27.14 -8.00 10.11
C THR A 502 -27.51 -7.05 11.22
N THR A 503 -28.32 -6.01 10.94
CA THR A 503 -28.59 -4.95 11.91
C THR A 503 -29.98 -5.09 12.54
N PRO A 504 -30.08 -5.03 13.88
CA PRO A 504 -31.38 -5.06 14.56
C PRO A 504 -32.17 -3.74 14.43
N LYS A 505 -31.60 -2.69 13.81
CA LYS A 505 -32.18 -1.33 13.81
C LYS A 505 -32.94 -0.96 12.54
N THR A 506 -32.61 -1.56 11.40
CA THR A 506 -33.21 -1.29 10.09
C THR A 506 -33.55 -2.60 9.37
N GLY A 507 -33.75 -2.57 8.05
CA GLY A 507 -34.08 -3.75 7.26
C GLY A 507 -35.52 -3.76 6.76
N SER A 508 -35.79 -4.56 5.72
CA SER A 508 -37.12 -4.65 5.12
C SER A 508 -37.64 -6.08 5.06
N ASN A 509 -38.94 -6.26 5.29
CA ASN A 509 -39.64 -7.55 5.10
C ASN A 509 -40.06 -7.79 3.65
N TYR A 510 -39.79 -6.84 2.74
CA TYR A 510 -40.16 -6.92 1.34
C TYR A 510 -39.09 -6.29 0.45
N CYS A 511 -38.51 -7.06 -0.46
CA CYS A 511 -37.64 -6.53 -1.50
C CYS A 511 -38.47 -6.26 -2.77
N LYS A 512 -38.71 -4.98 -3.07
CA LYS A 512 -39.48 -4.54 -4.24
C LYS A 512 -38.79 -4.92 -5.56
N ASN A 513 -37.46 -4.88 -5.60
CA ASN A 513 -36.66 -5.16 -6.79
C ASN A 513 -36.98 -6.54 -7.39
N PHE A 514 -37.16 -7.55 -6.53
CA PHE A 514 -37.38 -8.94 -6.93
C PHE A 514 -38.72 -9.52 -6.47
N GLN A 515 -39.56 -8.70 -5.82
CA GLN A 515 -40.85 -9.08 -5.24
C GLN A 515 -40.73 -10.19 -4.20
N LEU A 516 -39.66 -10.18 -3.40
CA LEU A 516 -39.40 -11.18 -2.35
C LEU A 516 -39.99 -10.72 -1.03
N LYS A 517 -40.51 -11.65 -0.25
CA LYS A 517 -40.99 -11.42 1.11
C LYS A 517 -40.15 -12.23 2.08
N PHE A 518 -39.90 -11.70 3.26
CA PHE A 518 -39.07 -12.34 4.28
C PHE A 518 -39.88 -12.49 5.58
N ASP A 519 -39.63 -13.54 6.37
CA ASP A 519 -40.25 -13.68 7.70
C ASP A 519 -39.59 -12.77 8.74
N ARG A 520 -38.40 -12.28 8.41
CA ARG A 520 -37.61 -11.33 9.19
C ARG A 520 -37.11 -10.22 8.26
N ALA A 521 -37.03 -9.00 8.77
CA ALA A 521 -36.52 -7.88 7.99
C ALA A 521 -35.04 -8.12 7.68
N CYS A 522 -34.61 -7.83 6.45
CA CYS A 522 -33.21 -8.03 6.04
C CYS A 522 -32.63 -6.76 5.40
N ASP A 523 -31.31 -6.64 5.48
CA ASP A 523 -30.56 -5.47 5.01
C ASP A 523 -29.83 -5.77 3.69
N PHE A 524 -29.55 -7.03 3.40
CA PHE A 524 -28.87 -7.44 2.18
C PHE A 524 -29.61 -8.56 1.46
N VAL A 525 -29.40 -8.64 0.15
CA VAL A 525 -29.82 -9.77 -0.68
C VAL A 525 -28.69 -10.11 -1.63
N ILE A 526 -28.14 -11.31 -1.50
CA ILE A 526 -27.28 -11.89 -2.54
C ILE A 526 -28.20 -12.44 -3.64
N VAL A 527 -27.92 -12.04 -4.86
CA VAL A 527 -28.63 -12.47 -6.06
C VAL A 527 -27.66 -13.27 -6.90
N ILE A 528 -27.93 -14.56 -7.08
CA ILE A 528 -27.21 -15.40 -8.02
C ILE A 528 -28.04 -15.47 -9.31
N ASP A 529 -27.50 -14.94 -10.39
CA ASP A 529 -28.14 -14.84 -11.72
C ASP A 529 -27.10 -15.17 -12.80
N GLY A 530 -26.61 -16.41 -12.79
CA GLY A 530 -25.55 -16.88 -13.67
C GLY A 530 -24.18 -16.24 -13.40
N LYS A 531 -23.22 -16.55 -14.28
CA LYS A 531 -21.80 -16.23 -14.07
C LYS A 531 -21.46 -14.73 -14.10
N ASN A 532 -22.25 -13.94 -14.81
CA ASN A 532 -21.90 -12.54 -15.15
C ASN A 532 -22.87 -11.49 -14.57
N ASN A 533 -23.91 -11.90 -13.85
CA ASN A 533 -24.94 -10.97 -13.34
C ASN A 533 -25.25 -11.17 -11.84
N SER A 534 -24.46 -11.99 -11.15
CA SER A 534 -24.59 -12.25 -9.72
C SER A 534 -24.02 -11.10 -8.88
N ARG A 535 -24.68 -10.71 -7.79
CA ARG A 535 -24.30 -9.53 -7.00
C ARG A 535 -24.85 -9.54 -5.57
N VAL A 536 -24.23 -8.77 -4.69
CA VAL A 536 -24.77 -8.39 -3.37
C VAL A 536 -25.45 -7.03 -3.49
N MET A 537 -26.67 -6.94 -2.97
CA MET A 537 -27.43 -5.69 -2.88
C MET A 537 -27.71 -5.34 -1.43
N VAL A 538 -27.77 -4.05 -1.12
CA VAL A 538 -28.01 -3.51 0.23
C VAL A 538 -29.28 -2.66 0.26
N GLN A 539 -30.00 -2.67 1.38
CA GLN A 539 -31.17 -1.82 1.61
C GLN A 539 -30.76 -0.34 1.45
N GLU A 540 -31.58 0.45 0.74
CA GLU A 540 -31.25 1.85 0.39
C GLU A 540 -30.91 2.74 1.59
N ARG A 541 -31.48 2.47 2.77
CA ARG A 541 -31.14 3.20 4.01
C ARG A 541 -29.77 2.81 4.55
N TYR A 542 -29.35 1.56 4.37
CA TYR A 542 -28.12 1.00 4.90
C TYR A 542 -26.98 0.98 3.87
N GLU A 543 -27.12 1.74 2.79
CA GLU A 543 -26.11 1.90 1.74
C GLU A 543 -25.09 2.98 2.11
N VAL A 544 -23.81 2.61 2.22
CA VAL A 544 -22.74 3.47 2.76
C VAL A 544 -22.36 4.62 1.84
N LEU A 545 -22.36 4.43 0.51
CA LEU A 545 -22.04 5.49 -0.45
C LEU A 545 -23.04 6.64 -0.34
N ARG A 546 -24.32 6.34 -0.13
CA ARG A 546 -25.35 7.33 0.16
C ARG A 546 -25.09 8.04 1.48
N ALA A 547 -24.74 7.34 2.55
CA ALA A 547 -24.49 8.00 3.82
C ALA A 547 -23.30 8.97 3.76
N MET A 548 -22.27 8.63 2.98
CA MET A 548 -20.98 9.32 3.03
C MET A 548 -20.71 10.25 1.85
N PHE A 549 -21.26 9.95 0.67
CA PHE A 549 -20.87 10.61 -0.58
C PHE A 549 -22.05 10.97 -1.48
N TYR A 550 -23.25 11.14 -0.93
CA TYR A 550 -24.43 11.48 -1.74
C TYR A 550 -24.34 12.88 -2.37
N HIS A 551 -23.59 13.78 -1.72
CA HIS A 551 -23.34 15.10 -2.28
C HIS A 551 -22.48 15.01 -3.54
N GLU A 552 -21.37 14.28 -3.46
CA GLU A 552 -20.40 14.10 -4.55
C GLU A 552 -20.98 13.29 -5.72
N THR A 553 -21.87 12.34 -5.42
CA THR A 553 -22.42 11.42 -6.42
C THR A 553 -23.77 11.87 -7.00
N HIS A 554 -24.57 12.65 -6.26
CA HIS A 554 -25.95 13.02 -6.66
C HIS A 554 -26.29 14.50 -6.47
N ASP A 555 -25.37 15.33 -6.00
CA ASP A 555 -25.60 16.75 -5.64
C ASP A 555 -26.76 16.93 -4.65
N GLN A 556 -26.87 15.99 -3.70
CA GLN A 556 -27.92 15.94 -2.69
C GLN A 556 -27.37 15.58 -1.31
N ASP A 557 -28.00 16.11 -0.27
CA ASP A 557 -27.70 15.72 1.11
C ASP A 557 -28.59 14.54 1.51
N ALA A 558 -27.96 13.41 1.85
CA ALA A 558 -28.66 12.20 2.27
C ALA A 558 -29.51 12.41 3.53
N TYR A 559 -29.10 13.32 4.43
CA TYR A 559 -29.71 13.54 5.74
C TYR A 559 -30.88 14.53 5.72
N LEU A 560 -31.05 15.32 4.65
CA LEU A 560 -32.20 16.23 4.49
C LEU A 560 -33.50 15.49 4.14
N ASN A 561 -33.39 14.37 3.42
CA ASN A 561 -34.53 13.51 3.07
C ASN A 561 -34.22 12.05 3.45
N PRO A 562 -34.30 11.71 4.76
CA PRO A 562 -34.00 10.38 5.24
C PRO A 562 -34.88 9.31 4.60
N VAL A 563 -34.27 8.19 4.24
CA VAL A 563 -34.97 7.02 3.69
C VAL A 563 -35.63 6.25 4.82
N ASP A 564 -36.86 5.76 4.66
CA ASP A 564 -37.58 5.03 5.71
C ASP A 564 -36.79 3.79 6.22
N LYS A 565 -36.91 3.50 7.54
CA LYS A 565 -36.22 2.37 8.19
C LYS A 565 -36.52 1.01 7.54
N ASP A 566 -37.72 0.85 7.00
CA ASP A 566 -38.22 -0.37 6.37
C ASP A 566 -38.30 -0.30 4.85
N THR A 567 -37.61 0.67 4.22
CA THR A 567 -37.62 0.87 2.76
C THR A 567 -37.46 -0.46 2.01
N PRO A 568 -38.36 -0.77 1.04
CA PRO A 568 -38.31 -2.03 0.32
C PRO A 568 -37.33 -2.01 -0.86
N VAL A 569 -36.56 -0.93 -1.02
CA VAL A 569 -35.65 -0.72 -2.14
C VAL A 569 -34.26 -1.17 -1.75
N PHE A 570 -33.66 -2.00 -2.61
CA PHE A 570 -32.28 -2.44 -2.49
C PHE A 570 -31.45 -1.84 -3.64
N LYS A 571 -30.21 -1.48 -3.36
CA LYS A 571 -29.26 -0.82 -4.27
C LYS A 571 -28.04 -1.71 -4.49
N ASN A 572 -27.37 -1.50 -5.62
CA ASN A 572 -26.04 -2.05 -5.83
C ASN A 572 -25.05 -1.38 -4.86
N ILE A 573 -24.05 -2.13 -4.41
CA ILE A 573 -22.99 -1.62 -3.53
C ILE A 573 -21.89 -1.04 -4.40
N ASN A 574 -21.55 0.22 -4.19
CA ASN A 574 -20.56 0.93 -4.99
C ASN A 574 -19.51 1.61 -4.10
N LEU A 575 -18.26 1.64 -4.57
CA LEU A 575 -17.18 2.45 -3.99
C LEU A 575 -17.04 3.75 -4.79
N ILE A 576 -16.64 4.83 -4.11
CA ILE A 576 -16.25 6.08 -4.76
C ILE A 576 -14.79 5.99 -5.24
N LEU A 577 -14.49 6.51 -6.44
CA LEU A 577 -13.14 6.52 -7.03
C LEU A 577 -12.55 7.93 -7.15
N GLN A 578 -13.36 8.93 -7.49
CA GLN A 578 -12.88 10.31 -7.61
C GLN A 578 -14.01 11.30 -7.38
N THR A 579 -13.76 12.31 -6.55
CA THR A 579 -14.77 13.23 -6.02
C THR A 579 -14.96 14.52 -6.84
N ALA A 580 -14.13 14.79 -7.86
CA ALA A 580 -14.05 16.12 -8.48
C ALA A 580 -14.49 16.23 -9.96
N THR A 581 -15.14 15.22 -10.55
CA THR A 581 -15.55 15.16 -11.98
C THR A 581 -16.17 16.44 -12.61
N PRO A 582 -16.93 17.30 -11.88
CA PRO A 582 -17.51 18.52 -12.44
C PRO A 582 -16.52 19.50 -13.09
N LEU A 583 -15.31 19.63 -12.54
CA LEU A 583 -14.30 20.60 -12.96
C LEU A 583 -13.61 20.21 -14.28
N LEU A 584 -13.64 18.92 -14.66
CA LEU A 584 -13.01 18.39 -15.89
C LEU A 584 -13.84 18.58 -17.15
N THR A 585 -15.15 18.49 -17.01
CA THR A 585 -16.06 18.39 -18.16
C THR A 585 -16.69 19.73 -18.53
N GLY A 586 -16.47 20.77 -17.70
CA GLY A 586 -17.26 22.01 -17.73
C GLY A 586 -18.75 21.77 -17.44
N ASN A 587 -19.13 20.54 -17.07
CA ASN A 587 -20.47 20.12 -16.74
C ASN A 587 -20.58 19.99 -15.22
N TRP A 588 -21.12 21.03 -14.60
CA TRP A 588 -21.41 21.08 -13.17
C TRP A 588 -22.40 20.01 -12.69
N ASN A 589 -22.96 19.20 -13.60
CA ASN A 589 -23.81 18.04 -13.28
C ASN A 589 -23.06 16.68 -13.36
N ALA A 590 -21.74 16.65 -13.58
CA ALA A 590 -21.00 15.39 -13.64
C ALA A 590 -20.79 14.81 -12.23
N SER A 591 -21.36 13.64 -11.94
CA SER A 591 -21.20 12.95 -10.66
C SER A 591 -19.78 12.39 -10.48
N ALA A 592 -19.37 12.20 -9.23
CA ALA A 592 -18.19 11.40 -8.88
C ALA A 592 -18.17 10.03 -9.59
N GLU A 593 -16.98 9.54 -9.95
CA GLU A 593 -16.84 8.20 -10.50
C GLU A 593 -17.01 7.15 -9.40
N VAL A 594 -17.73 6.07 -9.72
CA VAL A 594 -18.02 4.97 -8.79
C VAL A 594 -17.75 3.61 -9.43
N TYR A 595 -17.47 2.60 -8.61
CA TYR A 595 -17.23 1.21 -9.02
C TYR A 595 -18.17 0.26 -8.27
N GLU A 596 -18.91 -0.59 -9.01
CA GLU A 596 -19.82 -1.58 -8.42
C GLU A 596 -19.04 -2.74 -7.79
N THR A 597 -18.67 -2.57 -6.51
CA THR A 597 -17.98 -3.62 -5.76
C THR A 597 -18.89 -4.78 -5.34
N GLY A 598 -20.22 -4.61 -5.38
CA GLY A 598 -21.17 -5.67 -5.07
C GLY A 598 -21.33 -6.70 -6.19
N LEU A 599 -20.82 -6.45 -7.41
CA LEU A 599 -20.88 -7.38 -8.53
C LEU A 599 -19.91 -8.55 -8.31
N LEU A 600 -20.43 -9.77 -8.23
CA LEU A 600 -19.65 -10.96 -7.90
C LEU A 600 -18.96 -11.56 -9.13
N THR A 601 -17.73 -12.02 -8.92
CA THR A 601 -16.91 -12.65 -9.97
C THR A 601 -17.02 -14.17 -9.88
N TYR A 602 -17.38 -14.81 -10.99
CA TYR A 602 -17.34 -16.27 -11.10
C TYR A 602 -15.91 -16.77 -11.34
N GLY A 603 -15.47 -17.81 -10.65
CA GLY A 603 -14.19 -18.46 -10.92
C GLY A 603 -13.71 -19.36 -9.80
N ASN A 604 -12.50 -19.90 -9.93
CA ASN A 604 -11.87 -20.73 -8.91
C ASN A 604 -10.94 -19.88 -8.03
N ALA A 605 -11.16 -19.86 -6.72
CA ALA A 605 -10.40 -19.08 -5.74
C ALA A 605 -9.34 -19.90 -4.98
N ASN A 606 -9.06 -21.14 -5.41
CA ASN A 606 -8.00 -21.97 -4.84
C ASN A 606 -6.66 -21.66 -5.54
N PRO A 607 -5.64 -21.16 -4.81
CA PRO A 607 -4.35 -20.77 -5.40
C PRO A 607 -3.54 -21.94 -5.97
N GLU A 608 -3.86 -23.19 -5.61
CA GLU A 608 -3.20 -24.39 -6.14
C GLU A 608 -3.82 -24.86 -7.47
N ASN A 609 -4.93 -24.25 -7.91
CA ASN A 609 -5.59 -24.61 -9.15
C ASN A 609 -5.02 -23.85 -10.36
N ALA A 610 -4.96 -24.51 -11.52
CA ALA A 610 -4.49 -23.89 -12.76
C ALA A 610 -5.39 -22.74 -13.26
N ASP A 611 -6.69 -22.81 -12.97
CA ASP A 611 -7.69 -21.79 -13.33
C ASP A 611 -7.92 -20.76 -12.20
N PHE A 612 -6.96 -20.63 -11.28
CA PHE A 612 -7.04 -19.71 -10.14
C PHE A 612 -7.27 -18.26 -10.57
N ASN A 613 -8.29 -17.63 -9.98
CA ASN A 613 -8.56 -16.21 -10.05
C ASN A 613 -8.78 -15.68 -8.63
N SER A 614 -7.85 -14.86 -8.13
CA SER A 614 -7.94 -14.30 -6.78
C SER A 614 -9.19 -13.44 -6.55
N LEU A 615 -9.75 -12.85 -7.60
CA LEU A 615 -10.98 -12.03 -7.54
C LEU A 615 -12.26 -12.88 -7.54
N ALA A 616 -12.19 -14.20 -7.77
CA ALA A 616 -13.37 -15.04 -7.80
C ALA A 616 -14.09 -15.04 -6.43
N ASP A 617 -15.38 -14.75 -6.44
CA ASP A 617 -16.23 -14.79 -5.25
C ASP A 617 -17.05 -16.08 -5.18
N PHE A 618 -17.46 -16.66 -6.32
CA PHE A 618 -18.33 -17.84 -6.35
C PHE A 618 -18.02 -18.82 -7.49
N ILE A 619 -18.41 -20.08 -7.29
CA ILE A 619 -18.29 -21.14 -8.29
C ILE A 619 -19.45 -22.14 -8.19
N PHE A 620 -19.79 -22.79 -9.30
CA PHE A 620 -20.80 -23.84 -9.36
C PHE A 620 -20.15 -25.21 -9.37
N GLY A 621 -20.69 -26.12 -8.56
CA GLY A 621 -20.37 -27.55 -8.55
C GLY A 621 -21.58 -28.40 -8.96
N ASP A 622 -21.43 -29.72 -8.90
CA ASP A 622 -22.52 -30.65 -9.21
C ASP A 622 -23.56 -30.67 -8.09
N GLY A 623 -24.66 -29.94 -8.28
CA GLY A 623 -25.74 -29.82 -7.28
C GLY A 623 -25.42 -28.92 -6.09
N PHE A 624 -24.40 -28.05 -6.21
CA PHE A 624 -24.09 -27.04 -5.20
C PHE A 624 -23.43 -25.78 -5.78
N MET A 625 -23.30 -24.75 -4.96
CA MET A 625 -22.55 -23.52 -5.22
C MET A 625 -21.79 -23.10 -3.97
N GLU A 626 -20.55 -22.67 -4.14
CA GLU A 626 -19.75 -22.03 -3.09
C GLU A 626 -19.63 -20.54 -3.36
N LEU A 627 -19.58 -19.75 -2.29
CA LEU A 627 -19.47 -18.30 -2.33
C LEU A 627 -18.60 -17.83 -1.15
N LYS A 628 -17.73 -16.85 -1.38
CA LYS A 628 -17.04 -16.08 -0.36
C LYS A 628 -17.37 -14.60 -0.51
N LEU A 629 -17.52 -13.89 0.60
CA LEU A 629 -17.77 -12.45 0.62
C LEU A 629 -16.81 -11.76 1.60
N PRO A 630 -16.14 -10.67 1.20
CA PRO A 630 -15.47 -9.78 2.14
C PRO A 630 -16.43 -9.26 3.19
N TRP A 631 -15.97 -9.17 4.44
CA TRP A 631 -16.75 -8.66 5.57
C TRP A 631 -17.35 -7.27 5.30
N GLN A 632 -16.55 -6.35 4.73
CA GLN A 632 -16.97 -4.97 4.48
C GLN A 632 -18.11 -4.87 3.44
N LEU A 633 -18.33 -5.85 2.54
CA LEU A 633 -19.50 -5.86 1.65
C LEU A 633 -20.83 -5.94 2.43
N LEU A 634 -20.79 -6.42 3.68
CA LEU A 634 -21.94 -6.48 4.57
C LEU A 634 -21.88 -5.42 5.67
N ASN A 635 -21.15 -4.32 5.44
CA ASN A 635 -20.95 -3.20 6.37
C ASN A 635 -20.35 -3.61 7.73
N PHE A 636 -19.50 -4.63 7.76
CA PHE A 636 -18.64 -4.88 8.92
C PHE A 636 -17.48 -3.88 8.92
N ALA A 637 -17.38 -3.10 10.00
CA ALA A 637 -16.24 -2.22 10.24
C ALA A 637 -15.09 -2.93 10.96
N ASN A 638 -15.40 -3.96 11.75
CA ASN A 638 -14.43 -4.75 12.50
C ASN A 638 -14.97 -6.16 12.79
N PRO A 639 -14.70 -7.15 11.92
CA PRO A 639 -15.15 -8.51 12.14
C PRO A 639 -14.39 -9.21 13.29
N SER A 640 -13.20 -8.72 13.68
CA SER A 640 -12.49 -9.27 14.85
C SER A 640 -13.26 -9.10 16.16
N GLU A 641 -14.10 -8.06 16.25
CA GLU A 641 -14.99 -7.79 17.39
C GLU A 641 -16.49 -7.88 17.02
N MET A 642 -16.81 -8.35 15.80
CA MET A 642 -18.18 -8.42 15.25
C MET A 642 -18.93 -7.08 15.31
N LYS A 643 -18.23 -6.00 14.94
CA LYS A 643 -18.83 -4.67 14.78
C LYS A 643 -19.26 -4.43 13.34
N ILE A 644 -20.52 -4.06 13.19
CA ILE A 644 -21.11 -3.56 11.95
C ILE A 644 -21.40 -2.06 12.07
N HIS A 645 -21.71 -1.44 10.95
CA HIS A 645 -22.21 -0.06 10.95
C HIS A 645 -23.52 0.05 11.73
N ASP A 646 -23.71 1.18 12.40
CA ASP A 646 -24.98 1.57 12.99
C ASP A 646 -25.90 2.21 11.93
N ASP A 647 -27.15 2.52 12.30
CA ASP A 647 -28.05 3.30 11.44
C ASP A 647 -27.46 4.72 11.21
N TYR A 648 -27.01 4.98 9.98
CA TYR A 648 -26.31 6.21 9.62
C TYR A 648 -27.06 7.49 9.96
N TYR A 649 -28.39 7.45 10.00
CA TYR A 649 -29.22 8.62 10.25
C TYR A 649 -29.49 8.86 11.75
N GLU A 650 -29.04 7.98 12.64
CA GLU A 650 -29.08 8.23 14.09
C GLU A 650 -27.89 9.11 14.53
N HIS A 651 -26.75 9.00 13.85
CA HIS A 651 -25.50 9.69 14.21
C HIS A 651 -24.96 10.64 13.14
N TYR A 652 -25.63 10.75 11.98
CA TYR A 652 -25.20 11.57 10.85
C TYR A 652 -23.81 11.17 10.32
N GLY A 653 -23.57 9.87 10.19
CA GLY A 653 -22.30 9.30 9.76
C GLY A 653 -22.18 7.82 10.12
N VAL A 654 -20.96 7.30 10.02
CA VAL A 654 -20.65 5.90 10.36
C VAL A 654 -20.28 5.81 11.84
N GLU A 655 -21.12 5.14 12.61
CA GLU A 655 -20.84 4.65 13.97
C GLU A 655 -20.96 3.13 13.98
N TYR A 656 -20.58 2.47 15.07
CA TYR A 656 -20.55 1.00 15.12
C TYR A 656 -21.43 0.41 16.22
N ILE A 657 -22.06 -0.72 15.92
CA ILE A 657 -22.72 -1.58 16.90
C ILE A 657 -22.14 -3.00 16.84
N GLN A 658 -22.10 -3.66 17.98
CA GLN A 658 -21.64 -5.04 18.07
C GLN A 658 -22.84 -6.00 17.93
N ILE A 659 -22.65 -7.08 17.17
CA ILE A 659 -23.64 -8.14 16.98
C ILE A 659 -23.07 -9.51 17.39
N GLU A 660 -23.95 -10.42 17.82
CA GLU A 660 -23.59 -11.80 18.20
C GLU A 660 -24.13 -12.83 17.21
N GLU A 661 -25.04 -12.42 16.32
CA GLU A 661 -25.69 -13.27 15.34
C GLU A 661 -26.08 -12.46 14.11
N MET A 662 -26.11 -13.14 12.97
CA MET A 662 -26.74 -12.66 11.74
C MET A 662 -27.82 -13.67 11.34
N TYR A 663 -28.76 -13.27 10.49
CA TYR A 663 -29.80 -14.18 10.02
C TYR A 663 -29.75 -14.32 8.51
N VAL A 664 -29.85 -15.56 8.03
CA VAL A 664 -29.77 -15.86 6.60
C VAL A 664 -30.94 -16.75 6.17
N GLY A 665 -31.39 -16.55 4.93
CA GLY A 665 -32.39 -17.40 4.30
C GLY A 665 -31.95 -17.81 2.91
N ILE A 666 -32.76 -18.64 2.25
CA ILE A 666 -32.49 -19.06 0.87
C ILE A 666 -33.79 -19.37 0.12
N ARG A 667 -33.88 -18.95 -1.14
CA ARG A 667 -34.98 -19.32 -2.06
C ARG A 667 -34.58 -19.17 -3.53
N ASN A 668 -35.11 -20.04 -4.39
CA ASN A 668 -35.15 -19.82 -5.84
C ASN A 668 -36.34 -18.91 -6.26
N GLU A 669 -36.57 -18.74 -7.57
CA GLU A 669 -37.73 -17.99 -8.08
C GLU A 669 -39.08 -18.72 -7.94
N GLU A 670 -39.08 -20.00 -7.62
CA GLU A 670 -40.31 -20.77 -7.43
C GLU A 670 -40.90 -20.41 -6.06
N ASN A 671 -42.14 -19.92 -6.04
CA ASN A 671 -42.86 -19.49 -4.82
C ASN A 671 -42.45 -18.13 -4.22
N LYS A 672 -42.10 -17.11 -5.04
CA LYS A 672 -41.89 -15.70 -4.58
C LYS A 672 -42.99 -15.13 -3.68
N ASN A 673 -44.20 -15.68 -3.74
CA ASN A 673 -45.34 -15.25 -2.91
C ASN A 673 -45.22 -15.64 -1.43
N LEU A 674 -44.41 -16.66 -1.10
CA LEU A 674 -44.16 -17.11 0.26
C LEU A 674 -43.07 -16.27 0.93
N ARG A 675 -43.13 -16.12 2.25
CA ARG A 675 -42.08 -15.47 3.04
C ARG A 675 -40.90 -16.40 3.25
N ILE A 676 -39.68 -15.91 3.02
CA ILE A 676 -38.44 -16.69 3.14
C ILE A 676 -38.13 -16.83 4.63
N PRO A 677 -38.05 -18.06 5.16
CA PRO A 677 -37.58 -18.30 6.52
C PRO A 677 -36.13 -17.85 6.66
N MET A 678 -35.80 -17.21 7.77
CA MET A 678 -34.43 -16.78 8.08
C MET A 678 -34.00 -17.36 9.41
N ASN A 679 -32.82 -17.98 9.44
CA ASN A 679 -32.27 -18.68 10.59
C ASN A 679 -31.02 -17.97 11.09
N ALA A 680 -30.84 -17.98 12.41
CA ALA A 680 -29.69 -17.36 13.06
C ALA A 680 -28.40 -18.15 12.78
N PHE A 681 -27.32 -17.42 12.56
CA PHE A 681 -25.95 -17.89 12.50
C PHE A 681 -25.14 -17.11 13.54
N SER A 682 -24.57 -17.83 14.51
CA SER A 682 -23.83 -17.21 15.61
C SER A 682 -22.45 -16.73 15.14
N LEU A 683 -22.10 -15.51 15.54
CA LEU A 683 -20.85 -14.84 15.23
C LEU A 683 -19.96 -14.78 16.47
N LYS A 684 -18.67 -15.02 16.29
CA LYS A 684 -17.67 -14.97 17.35
C LYS A 684 -16.41 -14.29 16.85
N GLY A 685 -16.12 -13.12 17.40
CA GLY A 685 -14.89 -12.40 17.17
C GLY A 685 -13.65 -13.17 17.63
N TRP A 686 -12.54 -13.00 16.92
CA TRP A 686 -11.21 -13.49 17.29
C TRP A 686 -10.38 -12.45 18.05
N GLY A 687 -10.85 -11.21 18.14
CA GLY A 687 -10.15 -10.09 18.77
C GLY A 687 -8.76 -9.91 18.19
N LYS A 688 -7.77 -9.68 19.05
CA LYS A 688 -6.38 -9.40 18.64
C LYS A 688 -5.56 -10.64 18.24
N LYS A 689 -6.15 -11.83 18.30
CA LYS A 689 -5.44 -13.09 18.00
C LYS A 689 -5.85 -13.59 16.63
N VAL A 690 -5.08 -13.21 15.62
CA VAL A 690 -5.28 -13.64 14.24
C VAL A 690 -4.50 -14.92 13.95
N THR A 691 -4.96 -15.66 12.96
CA THR A 691 -4.23 -16.76 12.34
C THR A 691 -3.99 -16.46 10.86
N TYR A 692 -2.78 -16.75 10.39
CA TYR A 692 -2.41 -16.56 9.00
C TYR A 692 -1.26 -17.49 8.61
N HIS A 693 -1.06 -17.62 7.30
CA HIS A 693 0.10 -18.26 6.70
C HIS A 693 0.56 -17.46 5.48
N GLU A 694 1.85 -17.55 5.19
CA GLU A 694 2.45 -16.88 4.03
C GLU A 694 2.22 -17.67 2.74
N ARG A 695 1.93 -16.96 1.65
CA ARG A 695 1.89 -17.53 0.30
C ARG A 695 2.49 -16.55 -0.70
N LEU A 696 3.35 -17.05 -1.60
CA LEU A 696 3.81 -16.27 -2.75
C LEU A 696 2.67 -16.20 -3.78
N LYS A 697 2.32 -14.99 -4.20
CA LYS A 697 1.25 -14.76 -5.17
C LYS A 697 1.64 -15.23 -6.57
N ALA A 698 0.65 -15.45 -7.44
CA ALA A 698 0.93 -15.75 -8.85
C ALA A 698 1.82 -14.68 -9.52
N SER A 699 1.65 -13.41 -9.15
CA SER A 699 2.47 -12.28 -9.60
C SER A 699 3.96 -12.45 -9.28
N TYR A 700 4.32 -13.03 -8.14
CA TYR A 700 5.72 -13.31 -7.80
C TYR A 700 6.37 -14.22 -8.85
N TYR A 701 5.68 -15.28 -9.26
CA TYR A 701 6.22 -16.24 -10.22
C TYR A 701 6.31 -15.64 -11.63
N GLU A 702 5.35 -14.82 -12.04
CA GLU A 702 5.41 -14.08 -13.31
C GLU A 702 6.62 -13.14 -13.36
N VAL A 703 6.79 -12.29 -12.33
CA VAL A 703 7.93 -11.36 -12.23
C VAL A 703 9.25 -12.14 -12.16
N LYS A 704 9.32 -13.19 -11.35
CA LYS A 704 10.50 -14.06 -11.24
C LYS A 704 10.92 -14.63 -12.59
N ASN A 705 9.98 -15.18 -13.35
CA ASN A 705 10.27 -15.75 -14.66
C ASN A 705 10.78 -14.69 -15.62
N TYR A 706 10.16 -13.50 -15.60
CA TYR A 706 10.55 -12.40 -16.46
C TYR A 706 11.93 -11.84 -16.10
N TRP A 707 12.17 -11.43 -14.85
CA TRP A 707 13.44 -10.82 -14.42
C TRP A 707 14.64 -11.77 -14.54
N ASN A 708 14.47 -13.07 -14.30
CA ASN A 708 15.54 -14.05 -14.51
C ASN A 708 15.80 -14.36 -16.00
N SER A 709 14.91 -13.94 -16.90
CA SER A 709 15.13 -14.03 -18.35
C SER A 709 15.92 -12.85 -18.93
N LEU A 710 16.04 -11.77 -18.15
CA LEU A 710 16.80 -10.58 -18.51
C LEU A 710 18.32 -10.82 -18.38
N PRO A 711 19.14 -10.14 -19.19
CA PRO A 711 20.59 -10.32 -19.21
C PRO A 711 21.31 -9.88 -17.92
#